data_AF-A0A9N9PUY4-F1
#
_entry.id   AF-A0A9N9PUY4-F1
#
_cell.length_a   1.000
_cell.length_b   1.000
_cell.length_c   1.000
_cell.angle_alpha   90.00
_cell.angle_beta   90.00
_cell.angle_gamma   90.00
#
_symmetry.space_group_name_H-M   'P 1'
#
loop_
_entity.id
_entity.type
_entity.pdbx_description
1 polymer ?
#
loop_
_entity_poly.entity_id
_entity_poly.type
_entity_poly.pdbx_seq_one_letter_code
_entity_poly.pdbx_strand_id
1 'polypeptide(L)'
;MPADRLLSGVLRAYQTPTPSDPEQISRIISSTTSLLTTLSNPLNITLLTSHFLTAPAIWHQVADLSTSYRIISVFNTAAITIHKHQTEGGASKPFDAYQPRLGGGVSCEEWATAVLKGLDERSLRWQHTLVITGVLLGMEGQDRHGLSRSLRFKLEGTLAMAMNATMQEPAVVGPFGISSSVLALNHAFPLLSDKARASLDYDNLLMPMANTVTSSDGYEEAFFLKAINSDVKEVPGRKFDWSAKSISFLRLQRLGSKPLVSSMGPLSRLISHAVEYSKTPARTIEILDHLLAFTGNLLAAWELNKLSELDASEESIILTPETLRVTYPVLWQVLKSAMFSTVVILRAIVAKTVINSHLSSYQIAPVVASKSLLILRNIHFISSRLGSNAFSAYTFVNLTSIDILNRFPLQSRDFLKAIYPAQAGQIPSHPLQRNLDLFYLNTTEHFTLIMSPETAESLIYTPASPYLNPAANVQLLEIFEAAHSAILAMLAAPQSGPLTAKVLPFYVDSLFHSFPTNLSPRQFRYAFKALMEVTTPPAPISATEPQLAETLLELLHHRALNSPTTPLPPSVSVKSEADAQTQNSPLLSEQAILLLTLLDALPNLPLGLLQEWLPLSANLLNAIPDAAMREHCKKRFWELLESGEMDIERSSVCVAWWGSRGGREMVLFGRGDEGPFMSGGLGVRESRL
;
A
#
# COMPACT_ATOMS: atom_id res chain seq x y z
N MET A 1 -47.96 15.62 -31.84
CA MET A 1 -47.45 15.90 -33.20
C MET A 1 -45.91 15.87 -33.32
N PRO A 2 -45.08 16.52 -32.47
CA PRO A 2 -43.60 16.38 -32.55
C PRO A 2 -43.11 15.03 -31.99
N ALA A 3 -43.66 14.60 -30.84
CA ALA A 3 -43.30 13.35 -30.17
C ALA A 3 -43.66 12.09 -31.00
N ASP A 4 -44.77 12.12 -31.74
CA ASP A 4 -45.22 10.98 -32.57
C ASP A 4 -44.29 10.74 -33.77
N ARG A 5 -43.76 11.82 -34.35
CA ARG A 5 -42.75 11.75 -35.43
C ARG A 5 -41.42 11.23 -34.90
N LEU A 6 -41.01 11.67 -33.70
CA LEU A 6 -39.80 11.18 -33.03
C LEU A 6 -39.93 9.69 -32.66
N LEU A 7 -41.07 9.26 -32.12
CA LEU A 7 -41.33 7.86 -31.76
C LEU A 7 -41.26 6.95 -33.00
N SER A 8 -41.95 7.33 -34.08
CA SER A 8 -41.92 6.61 -35.35
C SER A 8 -40.49 6.50 -35.91
N GLY A 9 -39.73 7.59 -35.81
CA GLY A 9 -38.33 7.64 -36.25
C GLY A 9 -37.41 6.73 -35.42
N VAL A 10 -37.55 6.75 -34.10
CA VAL A 10 -36.74 5.93 -33.18
C VAL A 10 -37.07 4.45 -33.31
N LEU A 11 -38.34 4.07 -33.38
CA LEU A 11 -38.75 2.67 -33.55
C LEU A 11 -38.24 2.10 -34.88
N ARG A 12 -38.27 2.90 -35.95
CA ARG A 12 -37.66 2.52 -37.23
C ARG A 12 -36.14 2.39 -37.10
N ALA A 13 -35.49 3.30 -36.39
CA ALA A 13 -34.06 3.26 -36.16
C ALA A 13 -33.61 2.06 -35.31
N TYR A 14 -34.43 1.58 -34.36
CA TYR A 14 -34.16 0.36 -33.61
C TYR A 14 -34.10 -0.88 -34.51
N GLN A 15 -34.96 -0.94 -35.53
CA GLN A 15 -35.07 -2.07 -36.45
C GLN A 15 -33.98 -2.09 -37.53
N THR A 16 -33.28 -0.98 -37.77
CA THR A 16 -32.24 -0.90 -38.79
C THR A 16 -31.03 -1.75 -38.39
N PRO A 17 -30.65 -2.77 -39.18
CA PRO A 17 -29.45 -3.56 -38.92
C PRO A 17 -28.20 -2.67 -39.05
N THR A 18 -27.42 -2.60 -37.96
CA THR A 18 -26.08 -1.97 -37.87
C THR A 18 -25.94 -0.60 -38.54
N PRO A 19 -26.20 0.51 -37.83
CA PRO A 19 -25.62 1.78 -38.22
C PRO A 19 -24.09 1.69 -38.11
N SER A 20 -23.38 1.90 -39.22
CA SER A 20 -21.91 1.93 -39.28
C SER A 20 -21.29 3.16 -38.60
N ASP A 21 -22.13 4.10 -38.14
CA ASP A 21 -21.73 5.40 -37.60
C ASP A 21 -22.04 5.53 -36.08
N PRO A 22 -21.03 5.73 -35.21
CA PRO A 22 -21.18 6.01 -33.78
C PRO A 22 -22.07 7.22 -33.46
N GLU A 23 -22.16 8.21 -34.36
CA GLU A 23 -23.06 9.36 -34.18
C GLU A 23 -24.53 8.95 -34.23
N GLN A 24 -24.88 7.99 -35.09
CA GLN A 24 -26.25 7.53 -35.26
C GLN A 24 -26.76 6.81 -34.00
N ILE A 25 -25.91 6.01 -33.35
CA ILE A 25 -26.21 5.39 -32.05
C ILE A 25 -26.44 6.46 -30.99
N SER A 26 -25.63 7.52 -31.01
CA SER A 26 -25.79 8.65 -30.09
C SER A 26 -27.09 9.41 -30.29
N ARG A 27 -27.53 9.58 -31.54
CA ARG A 27 -28.84 10.17 -31.86
C ARG A 27 -29.99 9.27 -31.41
N ILE A 28 -29.88 7.95 -31.58
CA ILE A 28 -30.88 6.98 -31.10
C ILE A 28 -31.01 7.12 -29.57
N ILE A 29 -29.90 6.99 -28.84
CA ILE A 29 -29.86 7.09 -27.37
C ILE A 29 -30.41 8.42 -26.86
N SER A 30 -30.02 9.54 -27.47
CA SER A 30 -30.53 10.87 -27.11
C SER A 30 -32.03 10.99 -27.36
N SER A 31 -32.52 10.45 -28.47
CA SER A 31 -33.94 10.49 -28.82
C SER A 31 -34.77 9.60 -27.90
N THR A 32 -34.26 8.41 -27.55
CA THR A 32 -34.87 7.52 -26.56
C THR A 32 -34.98 8.19 -25.20
N THR A 33 -33.92 8.87 -24.75
CA THR A 33 -33.92 9.61 -23.47
C THR A 33 -34.98 10.72 -23.46
N SER A 34 -35.08 11.48 -24.57
CA SER A 34 -36.11 12.50 -24.75
C SER A 34 -37.53 11.93 -24.74
N LEU A 35 -37.75 10.78 -25.41
CA LEU A 35 -39.04 10.11 -25.39
C LEU A 35 -39.41 9.59 -24.00
N LEU A 36 -38.46 8.97 -23.28
CA LEU A 36 -38.69 8.49 -21.92
C LEU A 36 -39.09 9.60 -20.93
N THR A 37 -38.72 10.86 -21.19
CA THR A 37 -39.05 12.01 -20.33
C THR A 37 -40.29 12.79 -20.76
N THR A 38 -40.74 12.62 -22.00
CA THR A 38 -41.86 13.40 -22.58
C THR A 38 -43.14 12.60 -22.77
N LEU A 39 -43.05 11.26 -22.84
CA LEU A 39 -44.22 10.40 -22.99
C LEU A 39 -45.13 10.48 -21.75
N SER A 40 -46.42 10.68 -22.00
CA SER A 40 -47.46 10.84 -20.97
C SER A 40 -48.23 9.57 -20.64
N ASN A 41 -48.12 8.53 -21.49
CA ASN A 41 -48.83 7.27 -21.32
C ASN A 41 -47.87 6.19 -20.77
N PRO A 42 -48.11 5.63 -19.57
CA PRO A 42 -47.33 4.53 -19.00
C PRO A 42 -47.14 3.34 -19.94
N LEU A 43 -48.14 2.98 -20.75
CA LEU A 43 -48.03 1.87 -21.70
C LEU A 43 -46.97 2.14 -22.78
N ASN A 44 -46.87 3.38 -23.24
CA ASN A 44 -45.87 3.76 -24.24
C ASN A 44 -44.46 3.70 -23.65
N ILE A 45 -44.29 4.03 -22.36
CA ILE A 45 -43.02 3.90 -21.64
C ILE A 45 -42.62 2.42 -21.51
N THR A 46 -43.57 1.55 -21.15
CA THR A 46 -43.38 0.10 -21.10
C THR A 46 -42.93 -0.47 -22.44
N LEU A 47 -43.64 -0.14 -23.53
CA LEU A 47 -43.29 -0.61 -24.88
C LEU A 47 -41.95 -0.06 -25.36
N LEU A 48 -41.68 1.23 -25.13
CA LEU A 48 -40.41 1.85 -25.51
C LEU A 48 -39.23 1.18 -24.79
N THR A 49 -39.40 0.87 -23.51
CA THR A 49 -38.38 0.17 -22.70
C THR A 49 -38.10 -1.23 -23.26
N SER A 50 -39.15 -2.04 -23.50
CA SER A 50 -39.02 -3.38 -24.09
C SER A 50 -38.33 -3.32 -25.46
N HIS A 51 -38.80 -2.45 -26.37
CA HIS A 51 -38.21 -2.29 -27.70
C HIS A 51 -36.76 -1.82 -27.68
N PHE A 52 -36.39 -0.94 -26.74
CA PHE A 52 -35.02 -0.48 -26.58
C PHE A 52 -34.08 -1.60 -26.14
N LEU A 53 -34.51 -2.46 -25.20
CA LEU A 53 -33.70 -3.58 -24.74
C LEU A 53 -33.54 -4.69 -25.77
N THR A 54 -34.49 -4.83 -26.69
CA THR A 54 -34.39 -5.78 -27.81
C THR A 54 -33.81 -5.16 -29.09
N ALA A 55 -33.44 -3.88 -29.09
CA ALA A 55 -33.11 -3.14 -30.31
C ALA A 55 -31.82 -3.67 -30.97
N PRO A 56 -31.89 -4.22 -32.20
CA PRO A 56 -30.70 -4.72 -32.88
C PRO A 56 -29.63 -3.66 -33.13
N ALA A 57 -30.05 -2.42 -33.40
CA ALA A 57 -29.15 -1.29 -33.64
C ALA A 57 -28.19 -0.99 -32.47
N ILE A 58 -28.49 -1.47 -31.26
CA ILE A 58 -27.70 -1.22 -30.05
C ILE A 58 -26.86 -2.44 -29.68
N TRP A 59 -27.42 -3.64 -29.80
CA TRP A 59 -26.81 -4.85 -29.26
C TRP A 59 -26.10 -5.75 -30.28
N HIS A 60 -26.34 -5.60 -31.59
CA HIS A 60 -25.69 -6.44 -32.62
C HIS A 60 -24.29 -5.94 -33.05
N GLN A 61 -23.84 -4.76 -32.59
CA GLN A 61 -22.43 -4.36 -32.76
C GLN A 61 -21.55 -5.11 -31.75
N VAL A 62 -20.21 -5.01 -31.87
CA VAL A 62 -19.30 -5.41 -30.79
C VAL A 62 -19.55 -4.48 -29.60
N ALA A 63 -20.58 -4.79 -28.82
CA ALA A 63 -21.02 -3.99 -27.69
C ALA A 63 -19.91 -4.00 -26.64
N ASP A 64 -19.47 -2.81 -26.26
CA ASP A 64 -18.51 -2.59 -25.19
C ASP A 64 -19.22 -2.13 -23.92
N LEU A 65 -18.51 -2.11 -22.79
CA LEU A 65 -19.09 -1.63 -21.55
C LEU A 65 -19.49 -0.15 -21.58
N SER A 66 -18.96 0.64 -22.52
CA SER A 66 -19.45 2.00 -22.76
C SER A 66 -20.93 1.97 -23.14
N THR A 67 -21.35 1.01 -23.97
CA THR A 67 -22.77 0.82 -24.32
C THR A 67 -23.63 0.53 -23.10
N SER A 68 -23.19 -0.39 -22.22
CA SER A 68 -23.88 -0.70 -20.97
C SER A 68 -23.96 0.51 -20.02
N TYR A 69 -22.87 1.28 -19.89
CA TYR A 69 -22.85 2.52 -19.12
C TYR A 69 -23.80 3.58 -19.69
N ARG A 70 -23.87 3.72 -21.01
CA ARG A 70 -24.79 4.65 -21.68
C ARG A 70 -26.24 4.27 -21.43
N ILE A 71 -26.58 2.98 -21.42
CA ILE A 71 -27.93 2.51 -21.10
C ILE A 71 -28.30 2.85 -19.66
N ILE A 72 -27.40 2.60 -18.69
CA ILE A 72 -27.58 3.06 -17.30
C ILE A 72 -27.84 4.57 -17.28
N SER A 73 -27.05 5.34 -18.03
CA SER A 73 -27.16 6.80 -18.12
C SER A 73 -28.48 7.29 -18.73
N VAL A 74 -29.05 6.59 -19.73
CA VAL A 74 -30.38 6.90 -20.31
C VAL A 74 -31.44 6.89 -19.21
N PHE A 75 -31.55 5.79 -18.47
CA PHE A 75 -32.57 5.64 -17.44
C PHE A 75 -32.30 6.54 -16.22
N ASN A 76 -31.03 6.75 -15.86
CA ASN A 76 -30.63 7.70 -14.83
C ASN A 76 -31.06 9.14 -15.18
N THR A 77 -30.70 9.61 -16.38
CA THR A 77 -31.03 10.96 -16.83
C THR A 77 -32.54 11.16 -16.96
N ALA A 78 -33.25 10.16 -17.49
CA ALA A 78 -34.70 10.21 -17.59
C ALA A 78 -35.37 10.26 -16.21
N ALA A 79 -34.93 9.43 -15.27
CA ALA A 79 -35.42 9.41 -13.90
C ALA A 79 -35.18 10.75 -13.17
N ILE A 80 -33.98 11.34 -13.27
CA ILE A 80 -33.68 12.67 -12.70
C ILE A 80 -34.63 13.72 -13.26
N THR A 81 -34.88 13.68 -14.56
CA THR A 81 -35.74 14.66 -15.25
C THR A 81 -37.19 14.54 -14.79
N ILE A 82 -37.72 13.32 -14.71
CA ILE A 82 -39.08 13.07 -14.19
C ILE A 82 -39.21 13.52 -12.73
N HIS A 83 -38.23 13.19 -11.89
CA HIS A 83 -38.19 13.63 -10.49
C HIS A 83 -38.15 15.16 -10.36
N LYS A 84 -37.30 15.82 -11.14
CA LYS A 84 -37.22 17.28 -11.19
C LYS A 84 -38.56 17.89 -11.61
N HIS A 85 -39.25 17.32 -12.59
CA HIS A 85 -40.56 17.79 -13.01
C HIS A 85 -41.64 17.59 -11.95
N GLN A 86 -41.62 16.48 -11.20
CA GLN A 86 -42.58 16.27 -10.13
C GLN A 86 -42.35 17.23 -8.95
N THR A 87 -41.09 17.49 -8.61
CA THR A 87 -40.72 18.39 -7.50
C THR A 87 -40.89 19.87 -7.84
N GLU A 88 -40.47 20.30 -9.04
CA GLU A 88 -40.62 21.69 -9.51
C GLU A 88 -42.03 21.99 -10.05
N GLY A 89 -42.76 20.97 -10.53
CA GLY A 89 -44.10 21.09 -11.09
C GLY A 89 -45.23 21.11 -10.06
N GLY A 90 -44.93 20.87 -8.78
CA GLY A 90 -45.89 20.96 -7.69
C GLY A 90 -46.03 22.37 -7.13
N ALA A 91 -46.79 23.26 -7.79
CA ALA A 91 -47.72 24.21 -7.11
C ALA A 91 -48.36 25.30 -8.00
N SER A 92 -47.78 25.81 -9.09
CA SER A 92 -48.31 27.08 -9.67
C SER A 92 -47.91 27.40 -11.11
N LYS A 93 -48.33 26.61 -12.11
CA LYS A 93 -48.52 27.16 -13.46
C LYS A 93 -49.87 26.74 -14.05
N PRO A 94 -50.79 27.71 -14.30
CA PRO A 94 -52.02 27.45 -15.02
C PRO A 94 -51.69 26.84 -16.39
N PHE A 95 -52.57 25.97 -16.83
CA PHE A 95 -52.53 25.31 -18.13
C PHE A 95 -52.45 26.34 -19.27
N ASP A 96 -51.30 26.42 -19.94
CA ASP A 96 -51.16 27.13 -21.21
C ASP A 96 -51.14 26.10 -22.35
N ALA A 97 -52.16 26.13 -23.21
CA ALA A 97 -52.33 25.19 -24.33
C ALA A 97 -51.20 25.25 -25.39
N TYR A 98 -50.31 26.24 -25.29
CA TYR A 98 -49.24 26.52 -26.25
C TYR A 98 -47.84 26.08 -25.80
N GLN A 99 -47.66 25.58 -24.57
CA GLN A 99 -46.37 25.04 -24.11
C GLN A 99 -46.45 23.52 -23.89
N PRO A 100 -45.64 22.70 -24.60
CA PRO A 100 -45.59 21.27 -24.36
C PRO A 100 -45.13 21.00 -22.92
N ARG A 101 -45.88 20.21 -22.16
CA ARG A 101 -45.51 19.80 -20.80
C ARG A 101 -44.16 19.08 -20.83
N LEU A 102 -43.14 19.71 -20.23
CA LEU A 102 -41.91 19.01 -19.88
C LEU A 102 -42.24 18.06 -18.70
N GLY A 103 -41.98 16.76 -18.85
CA GLY A 103 -42.23 15.73 -17.83
C GLY A 103 -43.44 14.80 -18.08
N GLY A 104 -44.14 14.90 -19.20
CA GLY A 104 -45.20 13.95 -19.61
C GLY A 104 -46.46 13.89 -18.72
N GLY A 105 -46.42 14.43 -17.49
CA GLY A 105 -47.53 14.36 -16.53
C GLY A 105 -47.67 13.02 -15.79
N VAL A 106 -46.67 12.14 -15.87
CA VAL A 106 -46.62 10.84 -15.17
C VAL A 106 -45.84 11.02 -13.87
N SER A 107 -46.34 10.46 -12.75
CA SER A 107 -45.58 10.48 -11.49
C SER A 107 -44.33 9.61 -11.55
N CYS A 108 -43.33 9.88 -10.70
CA CYS A 108 -42.13 9.07 -10.54
C CYS A 108 -42.46 7.58 -10.34
N GLU A 109 -43.48 7.28 -9.54
CA GLU A 109 -43.91 5.90 -9.26
C GLU A 109 -44.52 5.21 -10.48
N GLU A 110 -45.45 5.88 -11.17
CA GLU A 110 -46.08 5.34 -12.37
C GLU A 110 -45.05 5.15 -13.49
N TRP A 111 -44.12 6.10 -13.63
CA TRP A 111 -43.03 6.03 -14.59
C TRP A 111 -42.09 4.85 -14.29
N ALA A 112 -41.60 4.73 -13.06
CA ALA A 112 -40.71 3.64 -12.66
C ALA A 112 -41.41 2.28 -12.77
N THR A 113 -42.70 2.21 -12.41
CA THR A 113 -43.51 1.00 -12.59
C THR A 113 -43.68 0.64 -14.07
N ALA A 114 -43.88 1.63 -14.94
CA ALA A 114 -43.99 1.42 -16.38
C ALA A 114 -42.69 0.91 -16.99
N VAL A 115 -41.55 1.46 -16.58
CA VAL A 115 -40.21 0.99 -16.98
C VAL A 115 -40.00 -0.45 -16.52
N LEU A 116 -40.30 -0.77 -15.26
CA LEU A 116 -40.22 -2.14 -14.73
C LEU A 116 -41.07 -3.14 -15.51
N LYS A 117 -42.30 -2.76 -15.90
CA LYS A 117 -43.17 -3.60 -16.72
C LYS A 117 -42.61 -3.85 -18.12
N GLY A 118 -41.72 -2.98 -18.60
CA GLY A 118 -41.03 -3.16 -19.89
C GLY A 118 -39.87 -4.16 -19.83
N LEU A 119 -39.48 -4.62 -18.64
CA LEU A 119 -38.48 -5.67 -18.43
C LEU A 119 -39.13 -7.05 -18.62
N ASP A 120 -39.50 -7.35 -19.86
CA ASP A 120 -40.18 -8.58 -20.24
C ASP A 120 -39.20 -9.74 -20.54
N GLU A 121 -39.75 -10.91 -20.87
CA GLU A 121 -38.99 -12.12 -21.20
C GLU A 121 -38.24 -12.04 -22.54
N ARG A 122 -38.47 -11.00 -23.34
CA ARG A 122 -37.79 -10.83 -24.64
C ARG A 122 -36.37 -10.28 -24.49
N SER A 123 -36.08 -9.68 -23.33
CA SER A 123 -34.78 -9.13 -22.99
C SER A 123 -34.09 -9.98 -21.92
N LEU A 124 -32.76 -10.02 -21.95
CA LEU A 124 -31.98 -10.88 -21.07
C LEU A 124 -31.90 -10.29 -19.65
N ARG A 125 -31.82 -11.16 -18.64
CA ARG A 125 -31.80 -10.75 -17.22
C ARG A 125 -30.67 -9.77 -16.88
N TRP A 126 -29.51 -9.92 -17.49
CA TRP A 126 -28.38 -8.99 -17.30
C TRP A 126 -28.67 -7.60 -17.89
N GLN A 127 -29.53 -7.47 -18.90
CA GLN A 127 -29.94 -6.15 -19.42
C GLN A 127 -30.90 -5.46 -18.45
N HIS A 128 -31.72 -6.24 -17.74
CA HIS A 128 -32.61 -5.72 -16.70
C HIS A 128 -31.82 -5.05 -15.57
N THR A 129 -30.64 -5.58 -15.21
CA THR A 129 -29.80 -4.99 -14.14
C THR A 129 -29.32 -3.58 -14.52
N LEU A 130 -29.03 -3.31 -15.80
CA LEU A 130 -28.65 -1.98 -16.31
C LEU A 130 -29.78 -0.96 -16.14
N VAL A 131 -31.00 -1.34 -16.53
CA VAL A 131 -32.17 -0.46 -16.44
C VAL A 131 -32.51 -0.15 -14.99
N ILE A 132 -32.60 -1.18 -14.15
CA ILE A 132 -32.95 -1.02 -12.72
C ILE A 132 -31.90 -0.15 -12.02
N THR A 133 -30.61 -0.35 -12.33
CA THR A 133 -29.52 0.49 -11.81
C THR A 133 -29.70 1.94 -12.22
N GLY A 134 -30.00 2.22 -13.49
CA GLY A 134 -30.24 3.58 -13.97
C GLY A 134 -31.41 4.25 -13.24
N VAL A 135 -32.54 3.53 -13.07
CA VAL A 135 -33.70 4.04 -12.33
C VAL A 135 -33.36 4.35 -10.87
N LEU A 136 -32.65 3.44 -10.18
CA LEU A 136 -32.23 3.66 -8.79
C LEU A 136 -31.29 4.85 -8.64
N LEU A 137 -30.29 4.99 -9.52
CA LEU A 137 -29.36 6.12 -9.51
C LEU A 137 -30.08 7.47 -9.69
N GLY A 138 -31.06 7.51 -10.61
CA GLY A 138 -31.75 8.76 -10.92
C GLY A 138 -32.81 9.14 -9.89
N MET A 139 -33.52 8.17 -9.32
CA MET A 139 -34.59 8.42 -8.35
C MET A 139 -34.11 8.50 -6.90
N GLU A 140 -33.09 7.72 -6.51
CA GLU A 140 -32.63 7.63 -5.12
C GLU A 140 -31.23 8.20 -4.92
N GLY A 141 -30.42 8.36 -5.98
CA GLY A 141 -29.10 8.97 -5.87
C GLY A 141 -29.19 10.43 -5.40
N GLN A 142 -28.15 10.88 -4.68
CA GLN A 142 -28.09 12.22 -4.06
C GLN A 142 -29.29 12.53 -3.16
N ASP A 143 -29.79 11.52 -2.42
CA ASP A 143 -30.87 11.65 -1.44
C ASP A 143 -32.17 12.27 -2.00
N ARG A 144 -32.45 12.01 -3.29
CA ARG A 144 -33.65 12.55 -3.97
C ARG A 144 -34.96 11.95 -3.46
N HIS A 145 -34.94 10.70 -3.00
CA HIS A 145 -36.11 9.99 -2.47
C HIS A 145 -37.34 10.02 -3.38
N GLY A 146 -37.14 9.82 -4.69
CA GLY A 146 -38.20 9.92 -5.70
C GLY A 146 -39.22 8.77 -5.71
N LEU A 147 -38.98 7.69 -4.95
CA LEU A 147 -39.84 6.51 -4.94
C LEU A 147 -40.44 6.26 -3.55
N SER A 148 -41.63 5.66 -3.48
CA SER A 148 -42.08 5.10 -2.20
C SER A 148 -41.18 3.96 -1.74
N ARG A 149 -41.18 3.75 -0.42
CA ARG A 149 -40.44 2.67 0.22
C ARG A 149 -40.78 1.29 -0.36
N SER A 150 -42.03 1.04 -0.74
CA SER A 150 -42.47 -0.25 -1.28
C SER A 150 -41.93 -0.48 -2.69
N LEU A 151 -42.00 0.53 -3.56
CA LEU A 151 -41.49 0.44 -4.93
C LEU A 151 -39.96 0.38 -4.96
N ARG A 152 -39.29 1.17 -4.12
CA ARG A 152 -37.83 1.06 -3.91
C ARG A 152 -37.45 -0.34 -3.47
N PHE A 153 -38.11 -0.89 -2.45
CA PHE A 153 -37.83 -2.25 -1.98
C PHE A 153 -38.04 -3.30 -3.07
N LYS A 154 -39.08 -3.13 -3.91
CA LYS A 154 -39.32 -4.00 -5.06
C LYS A 154 -38.20 -3.91 -6.10
N LEU A 155 -37.76 -2.70 -6.46
CA LEU A 155 -36.66 -2.47 -7.40
C LEU A 155 -35.35 -3.10 -6.92
N GLU A 156 -34.99 -2.87 -5.66
CA GLU A 156 -33.79 -3.45 -5.05
C GLU A 156 -33.86 -4.99 -5.05
N GLY A 157 -35.00 -5.57 -4.67
CA GLY A 157 -35.21 -7.01 -4.71
C GLY A 157 -35.17 -7.61 -6.12
N THR A 158 -35.75 -6.92 -7.12
CA THR A 158 -35.67 -7.33 -8.52
C THR A 158 -34.26 -7.24 -9.06
N LEU A 159 -33.48 -6.22 -8.68
CA LEU A 159 -32.07 -6.13 -9.04
C LEU A 159 -31.29 -7.33 -8.50
N ALA A 160 -31.43 -7.63 -7.20
CA ALA A 160 -30.73 -8.74 -6.57
C ALA A 160 -31.11 -10.09 -7.21
N MET A 161 -32.39 -10.30 -7.51
CA MET A 161 -32.86 -11.50 -8.21
C MET A 161 -32.28 -11.61 -9.62
N ALA A 162 -32.27 -10.52 -10.39
CA ALA A 162 -31.69 -10.50 -11.74
C ALA A 162 -30.18 -10.72 -11.71
N MET A 163 -29.47 -10.15 -10.73
CA MET A 163 -28.04 -10.40 -10.52
C MET A 163 -27.77 -11.88 -10.22
N ASN A 164 -28.48 -12.47 -9.25
CA ASN A 164 -28.28 -13.87 -8.88
C ASN A 164 -28.60 -14.81 -10.06
N ALA A 165 -29.69 -14.58 -10.77
CA ALA A 165 -30.04 -15.37 -11.96
C ALA A 165 -28.97 -15.28 -13.06
N THR A 166 -28.41 -14.09 -13.27
CA THR A 166 -27.32 -13.89 -14.24
C THR A 166 -26.07 -14.69 -13.87
N MET A 167 -25.75 -14.80 -12.57
CA MET A 167 -24.57 -15.52 -12.11
C MET A 167 -24.76 -17.04 -12.05
N GLN A 168 -25.99 -17.55 -12.11
CA GLN A 168 -26.27 -18.98 -12.18
C GLN A 168 -25.99 -19.59 -13.56
N GLU A 169 -26.12 -18.81 -14.63
CA GLU A 169 -25.93 -19.27 -16.01
C GLU A 169 -24.86 -18.46 -16.77
N PRO A 170 -23.60 -18.41 -16.27
CA PRO A 170 -22.57 -17.54 -16.83
C PRO A 170 -22.23 -17.88 -18.30
N ALA A 171 -22.38 -19.15 -18.71
CA ALA A 171 -22.12 -19.59 -20.08
C ALA A 171 -23.15 -19.02 -21.08
N VAL A 172 -24.42 -18.87 -20.68
CA VAL A 172 -25.50 -18.35 -21.53
C VAL A 172 -25.41 -16.83 -21.63
N VAL A 173 -25.06 -16.18 -20.52
CA VAL A 173 -24.91 -14.71 -20.44
C VAL A 173 -23.69 -14.23 -21.22
N GLY A 174 -22.61 -15.01 -21.20
CA GLY A 174 -21.32 -14.66 -21.80
C GLY A 174 -20.57 -13.57 -21.03
N PRO A 175 -19.28 -13.34 -21.38
CA PRO A 175 -18.41 -12.41 -20.65
C PRO A 175 -18.95 -10.97 -20.62
N PHE A 176 -19.50 -10.50 -21.73
CA PHE A 176 -20.03 -9.13 -21.84
C PHE A 176 -21.22 -8.88 -20.91
N GLY A 177 -22.18 -9.82 -20.83
CA GLY A 177 -23.34 -9.68 -19.96
C GLY A 177 -22.96 -9.74 -18.48
N ILE A 178 -21.95 -10.55 -18.13
CA ILE A 178 -21.37 -10.61 -16.79
C ILE A 178 -20.71 -9.27 -16.43
N SER A 179 -19.78 -8.78 -17.25
CA SER A 179 -19.11 -7.49 -17.05
C SER A 179 -20.12 -6.35 -16.92
N SER A 180 -21.17 -6.35 -17.75
CA SER A 180 -22.24 -5.35 -17.73
C SER A 180 -23.02 -5.39 -16.41
N SER A 181 -23.32 -6.58 -15.90
CA SER A 181 -24.00 -6.76 -14.61
C SER A 181 -23.15 -6.33 -13.44
N VAL A 182 -21.84 -6.62 -13.46
CA VAL A 182 -20.88 -6.17 -12.44
C VAL A 182 -20.78 -4.64 -12.45
N LEU A 183 -20.71 -4.02 -13.62
CA LEU A 183 -20.72 -2.55 -13.74
C LEU A 183 -22.00 -1.96 -13.14
N ALA A 184 -23.17 -2.54 -13.45
CA ALA A 184 -24.45 -2.09 -12.91
C ALA A 184 -24.46 -2.20 -11.37
N LEU A 185 -24.08 -3.36 -10.84
CA LEU A 185 -24.02 -3.59 -9.40
C LEU A 185 -23.04 -2.64 -8.72
N ASN A 186 -21.87 -2.37 -9.31
CA ASN A 186 -20.89 -1.44 -8.75
C ASN A 186 -21.48 -0.04 -8.51
N HIS A 187 -22.31 0.44 -9.45
CA HIS A 187 -22.98 1.73 -9.30
C HIS A 187 -24.21 1.67 -8.38
N ALA A 188 -24.97 0.57 -8.38
CA ALA A 188 -26.17 0.44 -7.57
C ALA A 188 -25.89 0.14 -6.09
N PHE A 189 -24.80 -0.58 -5.78
CA PHE A 189 -24.53 -1.15 -4.46
C PHE A 189 -24.59 -0.15 -3.29
N PRO A 190 -24.07 1.09 -3.41
CA PRO A 190 -24.18 2.09 -2.35
C PRO A 190 -25.63 2.48 -2.02
N LEU A 191 -26.55 2.35 -2.97
CA LEU A 191 -27.96 2.72 -2.82
C LEU A 191 -28.83 1.60 -2.23
N LEU A 192 -28.36 0.36 -2.28
CA LEU A 192 -29.12 -0.80 -1.82
C LEU A 192 -29.28 -0.81 -0.29
N SER A 193 -30.48 -1.15 0.17
CA SER A 193 -30.71 -1.44 1.59
C SER A 193 -29.94 -2.69 2.04
N ASP A 194 -29.68 -2.81 3.34
CA ASP A 194 -29.00 -3.98 3.90
C ASP A 194 -29.73 -5.29 3.60
N LYS A 195 -31.07 -5.25 3.53
CA LYS A 195 -31.88 -6.41 3.16
C LYS A 195 -31.63 -6.83 1.70
N ALA A 196 -31.51 -5.88 0.79
CA ALA A 196 -31.19 -6.16 -0.61
C ALA A 196 -29.75 -6.66 -0.77
N ARG A 197 -28.79 -6.05 -0.06
CA ARG A 197 -27.39 -6.52 -0.02
C ARG A 197 -27.31 -7.97 0.47
N ALA A 198 -27.98 -8.29 1.58
CA ALA A 198 -28.01 -9.65 2.14
C ALA A 198 -28.67 -10.70 1.22
N SER A 199 -29.46 -10.27 0.23
CA SER A 199 -30.10 -11.18 -0.74
C SER A 199 -29.23 -11.52 -1.95
N LEU A 200 -28.09 -10.84 -2.12
CA LEU A 200 -27.13 -11.15 -3.18
C LEU A 200 -26.36 -12.44 -2.87
N ASP A 201 -26.18 -13.27 -3.89
CA ASP A 201 -25.40 -14.50 -3.78
C ASP A 201 -23.91 -14.20 -3.99
N TYR A 202 -23.24 -13.84 -2.90
CA TYR A 202 -21.82 -13.48 -2.91
C TYR A 202 -20.91 -14.64 -3.36
N ASP A 203 -21.27 -15.90 -3.08
CA ASP A 203 -20.44 -17.05 -3.47
C ASP A 203 -20.34 -17.18 -5.00
N ASN A 204 -21.42 -16.88 -5.72
CA ASN A 204 -21.46 -16.92 -7.18
C ASN A 204 -21.06 -15.58 -7.84
N LEU A 205 -21.15 -14.45 -7.14
CA LEU A 205 -20.74 -13.13 -7.66
C LEU A 205 -19.22 -12.92 -7.62
N LEU A 206 -18.53 -13.55 -6.67
CA LEU A 206 -17.14 -13.26 -6.34
C LEU A 206 -16.19 -13.41 -7.53
N MET A 207 -16.17 -14.59 -8.16
CA MET A 207 -15.29 -14.86 -9.29
C MET A 207 -15.65 -14.06 -10.54
N PRO A 208 -16.93 -13.90 -10.94
CA PRO A 208 -17.32 -12.96 -11.97
C PRO A 208 -16.76 -11.56 -11.76
N MET A 209 -16.85 -11.00 -10.55
CA MET A 209 -16.28 -9.68 -10.26
C MET A 209 -14.75 -9.68 -10.37
N ALA A 210 -14.06 -10.67 -9.80
CA ALA A 210 -12.61 -10.77 -9.90
C ALA A 210 -12.12 -10.89 -11.36
N ASN A 211 -12.81 -11.70 -12.18
CA ASN A 211 -12.53 -11.84 -13.60
C ASN A 211 -12.74 -10.52 -14.36
N THR A 212 -13.77 -9.74 -14.02
CA THR A 212 -13.99 -8.44 -14.68
C THR A 212 -12.90 -7.41 -14.36
N VAL A 213 -12.24 -7.51 -13.21
CA VAL A 213 -11.10 -6.65 -12.86
C VAL A 213 -9.90 -6.92 -13.77
N THR A 214 -9.67 -8.17 -14.17
CA THR A 214 -8.48 -8.57 -14.93
C THR A 214 -8.75 -8.77 -16.43
N SER A 215 -10.02 -8.85 -16.84
CA SER A 215 -10.42 -9.05 -18.24
C SER A 215 -10.06 -7.87 -19.17
N SER A 216 -10.44 -8.00 -20.44
CA SER A 216 -10.31 -6.94 -21.45
C SER A 216 -11.01 -5.63 -21.06
N ASP A 217 -11.99 -5.68 -20.19
CA ASP A 217 -12.73 -4.50 -19.71
C ASP A 217 -12.09 -3.84 -18.49
N GLY A 218 -11.28 -4.61 -17.75
CA GLY A 218 -10.48 -4.17 -16.61
C GLY A 218 -9.03 -3.91 -17.01
N TYR A 219 -8.07 -4.51 -16.30
CA TYR A 219 -6.63 -4.30 -16.49
C TYR A 219 -5.97 -5.17 -17.58
N GLU A 220 -6.75 -5.84 -18.43
CA GLU A 220 -6.28 -6.60 -19.60
C GLU A 220 -5.17 -7.63 -19.28
N GLU A 221 -5.21 -8.30 -18.13
CA GLU A 221 -4.15 -9.22 -17.67
C GLU A 221 -2.73 -8.61 -17.75
N ALA A 222 -2.62 -7.30 -17.49
CA ALA A 222 -1.41 -6.50 -17.63
C ALA A 222 -0.81 -6.43 -19.06
N PHE A 223 -1.54 -6.86 -20.09
CA PHE A 223 -1.06 -6.87 -21.48
C PHE A 223 -0.68 -5.48 -21.99
N PHE A 224 -1.27 -4.41 -21.45
CA PHE A 224 -0.92 -3.04 -21.80
C PHE A 224 0.57 -2.72 -21.59
N LEU A 225 1.23 -3.33 -20.59
CA LEU A 225 2.67 -3.15 -20.35
C LEU A 225 3.53 -3.71 -21.49
N LYS A 226 3.10 -4.82 -22.10
CA LYS A 226 3.80 -5.42 -23.26
C LYS A 226 3.75 -4.47 -24.47
N ALA A 227 2.61 -3.83 -24.69
CA ALA A 227 2.44 -2.88 -25.78
C ALA A 227 3.32 -1.63 -25.59
N ILE A 228 3.49 -1.15 -24.35
CA ILE A 228 4.35 0.00 -24.04
C ILE A 228 5.80 -0.28 -24.43
N ASN A 229 6.31 -1.49 -24.13
CA ASN A 229 7.70 -1.85 -24.41
C ASN A 229 8.08 -1.70 -25.90
N SER A 230 7.13 -1.96 -26.81
CA SER A 230 7.34 -1.82 -28.27
C SER A 230 7.48 -0.37 -28.72
N ASP A 231 6.83 0.57 -28.03
CA ASP A 231 6.81 1.99 -28.40
C ASP A 231 7.86 2.81 -27.66
N VAL A 232 8.37 2.32 -26.52
CA VAL A 232 9.50 2.95 -25.81
C VAL A 232 10.78 2.75 -26.61
N LYS A 233 11.41 3.87 -27.00
CA LYS A 233 12.64 3.90 -27.80
C LYS A 233 13.76 4.56 -27.05
N GLU A 234 14.97 4.05 -27.23
CA GLU A 234 16.18 4.74 -26.78
C GLU A 234 16.53 5.84 -27.80
N VAL A 235 16.72 7.06 -27.32
CA VAL A 235 17.08 8.24 -28.10
C VAL A 235 18.48 8.73 -27.70
N PRO A 236 19.14 9.59 -28.52
CA PRO A 236 20.49 10.05 -28.24
C PRO A 236 20.64 10.61 -26.82
N GLY A 237 21.75 10.24 -26.15
CA GLY A 237 22.00 10.58 -24.75
C GLY A 237 21.54 9.51 -23.75
N ARG A 238 21.33 8.26 -24.18
CA ARG A 238 20.84 7.13 -23.36
C ARG A 238 19.53 7.46 -22.66
N LYS A 239 18.64 8.17 -23.35
CA LYS A 239 17.33 8.53 -22.81
C LYS A 239 16.25 7.63 -23.38
N PHE A 240 15.21 7.33 -22.60
CA PHE A 240 14.01 6.69 -23.09
C PHE A 240 12.97 7.74 -23.47
N ASP A 241 12.49 7.62 -24.71
CA ASP A 241 11.39 8.39 -25.24
C ASP A 241 10.17 7.50 -25.46
N TRP A 242 9.04 7.97 -24.93
CA TRP A 242 7.73 7.37 -25.11
C TRP A 242 6.73 8.46 -25.45
N SER A 243 6.57 8.69 -26.76
CA SER A 243 5.74 9.78 -27.30
C SER A 243 4.27 9.64 -26.90
N ALA A 244 3.63 10.77 -26.62
CA ALA A 244 2.19 10.88 -26.36
C ALA A 244 1.32 10.55 -27.60
N LYS A 245 1.92 10.44 -28.78
CA LYS A 245 1.22 10.04 -30.02
C LYS A 245 1.30 8.53 -30.29
N SER A 246 2.02 7.78 -29.44
CA SER A 246 2.20 6.34 -29.61
C SER A 246 0.89 5.55 -29.42
N ILE A 247 0.78 4.40 -30.09
CA ILE A 247 -0.42 3.56 -30.03
C ILE A 247 -0.59 3.00 -28.62
N SER A 248 0.50 2.59 -27.97
CA SER A 248 0.50 2.11 -26.59
C SER A 248 0.02 3.17 -25.60
N PHE A 249 0.42 4.43 -25.74
CA PHE A 249 -0.05 5.50 -24.85
C PHE A 249 -1.53 5.81 -25.08
N LEU A 250 -1.98 5.91 -26.33
CA LEU A 250 -3.40 6.09 -26.65
C LEU A 250 -4.27 4.91 -26.18
N ARG A 251 -3.71 3.68 -26.16
CA ARG A 251 -4.37 2.51 -25.59
C ARG A 251 -4.43 2.61 -24.07
N LEU A 252 -3.35 3.05 -23.41
CA LEU A 252 -3.32 3.25 -21.95
C LEU A 252 -4.32 4.32 -21.50
N GLN A 253 -4.42 5.44 -22.22
CA GLN A 253 -5.44 6.46 -21.94
C GLN A 253 -6.87 5.90 -22.08
N ARG A 254 -7.12 5.11 -23.14
CA ARG A 254 -8.39 4.42 -23.33
C ARG A 254 -8.67 3.40 -22.22
N LEU A 255 -7.66 2.69 -21.75
CA LEU A 255 -7.77 1.76 -20.62
C LEU A 255 -8.18 2.52 -19.35
N GLY A 256 -7.50 3.62 -19.02
CA GLY A 256 -7.79 4.44 -17.86
C GLY A 256 -9.19 5.08 -17.89
N SER A 257 -9.74 5.34 -19.08
CA SER A 257 -11.09 5.92 -19.24
C SER A 257 -12.21 4.88 -19.29
N LYS A 258 -11.91 3.57 -19.27
CA LYS A 258 -12.96 2.53 -19.23
C LYS A 258 -13.83 2.68 -17.98
N PRO A 259 -15.17 2.46 -18.06
CA PRO A 259 -16.07 2.63 -16.92
C PRO A 259 -15.67 1.82 -15.68
N LEU A 260 -15.19 0.58 -15.84
CA LEU A 260 -14.74 -0.24 -14.70
C LEU A 260 -13.43 0.23 -14.10
N VAL A 261 -12.45 0.62 -14.92
CA VAL A 261 -11.12 1.08 -14.44
C VAL A 261 -11.24 2.41 -13.70
N SER A 262 -12.04 3.34 -14.24
CA SER A 262 -12.34 4.62 -13.58
C SER A 262 -13.13 4.48 -12.29
N SER A 263 -13.94 3.41 -12.15
CA SER A 263 -14.72 3.08 -10.94
C SER A 263 -14.14 1.91 -10.13
N MET A 264 -12.83 1.64 -10.27
CA MET A 264 -12.19 0.48 -9.64
C MET A 264 -12.15 0.56 -8.11
N GLY A 265 -12.07 1.78 -7.55
CA GLY A 265 -12.12 2.00 -6.09
C GLY A 265 -13.41 1.43 -5.47
N PRO A 266 -14.60 1.85 -5.92
CA PRO A 266 -15.87 1.23 -5.51
C PRO A 266 -15.94 -0.29 -5.79
N LEU A 267 -15.44 -0.75 -6.94
CA LEU A 267 -15.52 -2.17 -7.30
C LEU A 267 -14.69 -3.04 -6.37
N SER A 268 -13.45 -2.64 -6.05
CA SER A 268 -12.60 -3.36 -5.09
C SER A 268 -13.21 -3.42 -3.68
N ARG A 269 -13.93 -2.36 -3.25
CA ARG A 269 -14.69 -2.38 -1.99
C ARG A 269 -15.90 -3.31 -2.06
N LEU A 270 -16.60 -3.36 -3.19
CA LEU A 270 -17.69 -4.32 -3.41
C LEU A 270 -17.17 -5.76 -3.37
N ILE A 271 -16.02 -6.04 -4.00
CA ILE A 271 -15.38 -7.36 -3.92
C ILE A 271 -14.95 -7.68 -2.49
N SER A 272 -14.34 -6.72 -1.77
CA SER A 272 -14.01 -6.84 -0.35
C SER A 272 -15.23 -7.23 0.48
N HIS A 273 -16.35 -6.51 0.30
CA HIS A 273 -17.61 -6.84 0.96
C HIS A 273 -18.10 -8.25 0.58
N ALA A 274 -18.05 -8.62 -0.70
CA ALA A 274 -18.45 -9.94 -1.13
C ALA A 274 -17.56 -11.04 -0.53
N VAL A 275 -16.25 -10.79 -0.34
CA VAL A 275 -15.33 -11.71 0.35
C VAL A 275 -15.77 -11.89 1.79
N GLU A 276 -16.03 -10.80 2.52
CA GLU A 276 -16.46 -10.85 3.93
C GLU A 276 -17.75 -11.67 4.11
N TYR A 277 -18.73 -11.47 3.23
CA TYR A 277 -20.06 -12.10 3.32
C TYR A 277 -20.22 -13.41 2.56
N SER A 278 -19.18 -13.89 1.86
CA SER A 278 -19.22 -15.21 1.21
C SER A 278 -19.34 -16.33 2.25
N LYS A 279 -20.12 -17.36 1.95
CA LYS A 279 -20.31 -18.49 2.88
C LYS A 279 -19.28 -19.57 2.64
N THR A 280 -18.80 -19.69 1.40
CA THR A 280 -17.92 -20.76 0.97
C THR A 280 -16.46 -20.32 1.03
N PRO A 281 -15.63 -20.86 1.95
CA PRO A 281 -14.21 -20.48 2.08
C PRO A 281 -13.39 -20.75 0.82
N ALA A 282 -13.74 -21.79 0.04
CA ALA A 282 -13.07 -22.11 -1.21
C ALA A 282 -13.10 -20.96 -2.22
N ARG A 283 -14.17 -20.16 -2.24
CA ARG A 283 -14.26 -18.97 -3.12
C ARG A 283 -13.27 -17.88 -2.73
N THR A 284 -12.98 -17.75 -1.45
CA THR A 284 -11.94 -16.82 -0.96
C THR A 284 -10.55 -17.25 -1.45
N ILE A 285 -10.27 -18.56 -1.44
CA ILE A 285 -9.01 -19.11 -1.96
C ILE A 285 -8.93 -18.95 -3.49
N GLU A 286 -10.03 -19.18 -4.21
CA GLU A 286 -10.09 -19.02 -5.66
C GLU A 286 -9.77 -17.59 -6.11
N ILE A 287 -10.31 -16.59 -5.42
CA ILE A 287 -9.96 -15.18 -5.69
C ILE A 287 -8.50 -14.90 -5.36
N LEU A 288 -7.98 -15.44 -4.26
CA LEU A 288 -6.59 -15.25 -3.90
C LEU A 288 -5.66 -15.79 -5.01
N ASP A 289 -5.99 -16.95 -5.57
CA ASP A 289 -5.26 -17.54 -6.71
C ASP A 289 -5.38 -16.69 -7.97
N HIS A 290 -6.55 -16.14 -8.23
CA HIS A 290 -6.77 -15.20 -9.34
C HIS A 290 -5.92 -13.92 -9.21
N LEU A 291 -5.88 -13.33 -8.01
CA LEU A 291 -5.05 -12.14 -7.74
C LEU A 291 -3.56 -12.46 -7.83
N LEU A 292 -3.14 -13.64 -7.38
CA LEU A 292 -1.75 -14.08 -7.51
C LEU A 292 -1.35 -14.26 -8.98
N ALA A 293 -2.20 -14.89 -9.79
CA ALA A 293 -1.96 -15.03 -11.23
C ALA A 293 -1.87 -13.67 -11.93
N PHE A 294 -2.82 -12.77 -11.65
CA PHE A 294 -2.83 -11.41 -12.21
C PHE A 294 -1.57 -10.61 -11.84
N THR A 295 -1.19 -10.61 -10.56
CA THR A 295 0.00 -9.86 -10.12
C THR A 295 1.30 -10.49 -10.61
N GLY A 296 1.35 -11.82 -10.77
CA GLY A 296 2.45 -12.51 -11.44
C GLY A 296 2.59 -12.09 -12.90
N ASN A 297 1.47 -12.03 -13.64
CA ASN A 297 1.44 -11.52 -15.02
C ASN A 297 1.92 -10.06 -15.09
N LEU A 298 1.51 -9.23 -14.12
CA LEU A 298 1.91 -7.84 -14.02
C LEU A 298 3.43 -7.68 -13.80
N LEU A 299 4.01 -8.43 -12.85
CA LEU A 299 5.45 -8.41 -12.60
C LEU A 299 6.23 -8.90 -13.84
N ALA A 300 5.83 -10.02 -14.43
CA ALA A 300 6.49 -10.58 -15.62
C ALA A 300 6.42 -9.62 -16.83
N ALA A 301 5.28 -8.93 -17.00
CA ALA A 301 5.15 -7.93 -18.06
C ALA A 301 5.98 -6.66 -17.78
N TRP A 302 6.18 -6.30 -16.50
CA TRP A 302 7.05 -5.20 -16.10
C TRP A 302 8.53 -5.55 -16.30
N GLU A 303 8.96 -6.76 -15.92
CA GLU A 303 10.34 -7.24 -16.08
C GLU A 303 10.81 -7.22 -17.54
N LEU A 304 9.91 -7.47 -18.49
CA LEU A 304 10.22 -7.39 -19.93
C LEU A 304 10.17 -5.96 -20.50
N ASN A 305 9.77 -4.97 -19.71
CA ASN A 305 9.60 -3.60 -20.15
C ASN A 305 10.90 -2.80 -19.91
N LYS A 306 11.38 -2.07 -20.93
CA LYS A 306 12.56 -1.19 -20.82
C LYS A 306 12.47 -0.17 -19.68
N LEU A 307 11.26 0.27 -19.32
CA LEU A 307 11.07 1.20 -18.20
C LEU A 307 11.34 0.57 -16.83
N SER A 308 11.48 -0.76 -16.74
CA SER A 308 11.90 -1.45 -15.51
C SER A 308 13.41 -1.35 -15.23
N GLU A 309 14.18 -0.91 -16.22
CA GLU A 309 15.61 -0.58 -16.09
C GLU A 309 15.83 0.78 -15.42
N LEU A 310 14.76 1.49 -15.05
CA LEU A 310 14.81 2.80 -14.42
C LEU A 310 14.76 2.70 -12.91
N ASP A 311 15.80 3.22 -12.26
CA ASP A 311 15.76 3.56 -10.84
C ASP A 311 14.93 4.85 -10.64
N ALA A 312 14.17 4.93 -9.56
CA ALA A 312 13.34 6.10 -9.24
C ALA A 312 14.18 7.38 -9.10
N SER A 313 15.43 7.25 -8.67
CA SER A 313 16.37 8.37 -8.52
C SER A 313 16.90 8.93 -9.84
N GLU A 314 16.79 8.17 -10.95
CA GLU A 314 17.41 8.49 -12.24
C GLU A 314 16.41 8.94 -13.31
N GLU A 315 15.12 8.97 -12.98
CA GLU A 315 14.03 9.24 -13.92
C GLU A 315 14.20 10.57 -14.66
N SER A 316 14.60 11.64 -13.98
CA SER A 316 14.83 12.95 -14.61
C SER A 316 16.03 12.98 -15.55
N ILE A 317 16.98 12.05 -15.37
CA ILE A 317 18.19 11.93 -16.17
C ILE A 317 17.89 11.11 -17.42
N ILE A 318 17.23 9.96 -17.25
CA ILE A 318 17.03 8.95 -18.30
C ILE A 318 15.76 9.20 -19.12
N LEU A 319 14.72 9.83 -18.59
CA LEU A 319 13.49 10.08 -19.37
C LEU A 319 13.57 11.38 -20.18
N THR A 320 12.94 11.40 -21.36
CA THR A 320 12.69 12.65 -22.09
C THR A 320 11.69 13.54 -21.31
N PRO A 321 11.73 14.88 -21.46
CA PRO A 321 10.79 15.76 -20.77
C PRO A 321 9.31 15.49 -21.10
N GLU A 322 9.01 15.06 -22.33
CA GLU A 322 7.67 14.64 -22.73
C GLU A 322 7.25 13.39 -21.95
N THR A 323 8.11 12.36 -21.94
CA THR A 323 7.83 11.10 -21.23
C THR A 323 7.61 11.34 -19.75
N LEU A 324 8.51 12.09 -19.11
CA LEU A 324 8.46 12.37 -17.67
C LEU A 324 7.19 13.12 -17.24
N ARG A 325 6.69 14.05 -18.07
CA ARG A 325 5.56 14.93 -17.71
C ARG A 325 4.21 14.44 -18.22
N VAL A 326 4.17 13.64 -19.29
CA VAL A 326 2.93 13.31 -19.99
C VAL A 326 2.63 11.82 -19.91
N THR A 327 3.52 10.96 -20.41
CA THR A 327 3.17 9.55 -20.61
C THR A 327 3.43 8.69 -19.37
N TYR A 328 4.56 8.91 -18.71
CA TYR A 328 4.98 8.20 -17.51
C TYR A 328 4.03 8.37 -16.30
N PRO A 329 3.51 9.58 -15.99
CA PRO A 329 2.57 9.75 -14.88
C PRO A 329 1.26 8.96 -15.06
N VAL A 330 0.74 8.87 -16.30
CA VAL A 330 -0.49 8.13 -16.59
C VAL A 330 -0.29 6.62 -16.40
N LEU A 331 0.88 6.10 -16.79
CA LEU A 331 1.24 4.70 -16.52
C LEU A 331 1.19 4.41 -15.02
N TRP A 332 1.85 5.25 -14.22
CA TRP A 332 1.83 5.09 -12.77
C TRP A 332 0.45 5.26 -12.15
N GLN A 333 -0.41 6.13 -12.71
CA GLN A 333 -1.78 6.25 -12.25
C GLN A 333 -2.56 4.93 -12.42
N VAL A 334 -2.43 4.27 -13.58
CA VAL A 334 -3.06 2.97 -13.84
C VAL A 334 -2.48 1.88 -12.94
N LEU A 335 -1.15 1.80 -12.81
CA LEU A 335 -0.47 0.83 -11.94
C LEU A 335 -0.86 0.99 -10.47
N LYS A 336 -0.87 2.23 -9.95
CA LYS A 336 -1.32 2.52 -8.58
C LYS A 336 -2.77 2.11 -8.38
N SER A 337 -3.65 2.43 -9.34
CA SER A 337 -5.07 2.03 -9.27
C SER A 337 -5.22 0.50 -9.17
N ALA A 338 -4.47 -0.26 -9.97
CA ALA A 338 -4.45 -1.72 -9.89
C ALA A 338 -3.93 -2.21 -8.53
N MET A 339 -2.79 -1.69 -8.07
CA MET A 339 -2.19 -2.04 -6.78
C MET A 339 -3.14 -1.77 -5.60
N PHE A 340 -3.73 -0.57 -5.51
CA PHE A 340 -4.66 -0.23 -4.44
C PHE A 340 -5.87 -1.17 -4.43
N SER A 341 -6.41 -1.48 -5.60
CA SER A 341 -7.57 -2.35 -5.75
C SER A 341 -7.26 -3.79 -5.32
N THR A 342 -6.11 -4.33 -5.72
CA THR A 342 -5.63 -5.64 -5.29
C THR A 342 -5.46 -5.71 -3.77
N VAL A 343 -4.82 -4.71 -3.16
CA VAL A 343 -4.58 -4.70 -1.71
C VAL A 343 -5.87 -4.53 -0.90
N VAL A 344 -6.85 -3.76 -1.38
CA VAL A 344 -8.17 -3.64 -0.73
C VAL A 344 -8.87 -5.00 -0.68
N ILE A 345 -8.86 -5.75 -1.79
CA ILE A 345 -9.43 -7.10 -1.83
C ILE A 345 -8.63 -8.05 -0.93
N LEU A 346 -7.30 -7.97 -0.98
CA LEU A 346 -6.40 -8.81 -0.19
C LEU A 346 -6.57 -8.58 1.32
N ARG A 347 -6.81 -7.34 1.75
CA ARG A 347 -7.16 -7.01 3.14
C ARG A 347 -8.38 -7.79 3.60
N ALA A 348 -9.44 -7.84 2.80
CA ALA A 348 -10.66 -8.58 3.12
C ALA A 348 -10.39 -10.08 3.25
N ILE A 349 -9.59 -10.63 2.34
CA ILE A 349 -9.18 -12.05 2.36
C ILE A 349 -8.41 -12.37 3.64
N VAL A 350 -7.37 -11.59 3.96
CA VAL A 350 -6.54 -11.83 5.16
C VAL A 350 -7.36 -11.62 6.45
N ALA A 351 -8.20 -10.58 6.51
CA ALA A 351 -9.08 -10.37 7.66
C ALA A 351 -10.05 -11.56 7.86
N LYS A 352 -10.64 -12.06 6.77
CA LYS A 352 -11.51 -13.24 6.84
C LYS A 352 -10.76 -14.49 7.25
N THR A 353 -9.50 -14.66 6.84
CA THR A 353 -8.66 -15.79 7.25
C THR A 353 -8.43 -15.83 8.76
N VAL A 354 -8.31 -14.68 9.41
CA VAL A 354 -8.15 -14.60 10.88
C VAL A 354 -9.46 -14.94 11.61
N ILE A 355 -10.62 -14.62 11.03
CA ILE A 355 -11.93 -14.75 11.68
C ILE A 355 -12.58 -16.12 11.41
N ASN A 356 -12.41 -16.67 10.21
CA ASN A 356 -13.08 -17.90 9.78
C ASN A 356 -12.29 -19.15 10.19
N SER A 357 -12.91 -20.04 10.96
CA SER A 357 -12.27 -21.24 11.53
C SER A 357 -11.68 -22.21 10.49
N HIS A 358 -12.26 -22.29 9.28
CA HIS A 358 -11.73 -23.15 8.23
C HIS A 358 -10.49 -22.54 7.57
N LEU A 359 -10.54 -21.24 7.25
CA LEU A 359 -9.40 -20.53 6.68
C LEU A 359 -8.25 -20.38 7.69
N SER A 360 -8.56 -20.25 8.98
CA SER A 360 -7.57 -20.19 10.06
C SER A 360 -6.94 -21.54 10.40
N SER A 361 -7.31 -22.62 9.69
CA SER A 361 -6.75 -23.96 9.94
C SER A 361 -5.25 -24.03 9.62
N TYR A 362 -4.55 -24.95 10.28
CA TYR A 362 -3.10 -25.16 10.11
C TYR A 362 -2.67 -25.47 8.67
N GLN A 363 -3.58 -25.96 7.83
CA GLN A 363 -3.29 -26.30 6.43
C GLN A 363 -3.49 -25.11 5.49
N ILE A 364 -4.49 -24.25 5.77
CA ILE A 364 -4.92 -23.21 4.84
C ILE A 364 -4.31 -21.85 5.20
N ALA A 365 -4.25 -21.49 6.48
CA ALA A 365 -3.74 -20.21 6.95
C ALA A 365 -2.34 -19.86 6.41
N PRO A 366 -1.31 -20.75 6.50
CA PRO A 366 0.00 -20.45 5.95
C PRO A 366 -0.01 -20.34 4.42
N VAL A 367 -0.86 -21.09 3.72
CA VAL A 367 -0.99 -20.98 2.25
C VAL A 367 -1.56 -19.61 1.86
N VAL A 368 -2.61 -19.16 2.57
CA VAL A 368 -3.20 -17.84 2.32
C VAL A 368 -2.19 -16.73 2.62
N ALA A 369 -1.48 -16.83 3.74
CA ALA A 369 -0.46 -15.85 4.12
C ALA A 369 0.71 -15.79 3.12
N SER A 370 1.28 -16.93 2.72
CA SER A 370 2.35 -16.99 1.71
C SER A 370 1.90 -16.41 0.37
N LYS A 371 0.71 -16.77 -0.13
CA LYS A 371 0.16 -16.23 -1.38
C LYS A 371 -0.10 -14.72 -1.28
N SER A 372 -0.55 -14.23 -0.12
CA SER A 372 -0.75 -12.80 0.13
C SER A 372 0.57 -12.03 0.06
N LEU A 373 1.64 -12.54 0.70
CA LEU A 373 2.97 -11.93 0.60
C LEU A 373 3.56 -12.02 -0.80
N LEU A 374 3.32 -13.11 -1.55
CA LEU A 374 3.71 -13.20 -2.97
C LEU A 374 3.00 -12.16 -3.83
N ILE A 375 1.71 -11.91 -3.59
CA ILE A 375 0.98 -10.82 -4.26
C ILE A 375 1.62 -9.46 -3.94
N LEU A 376 1.95 -9.20 -2.66
CA LEU A 376 2.63 -7.96 -2.27
C LEU A 376 4.02 -7.82 -2.90
N ARG A 377 4.78 -8.91 -2.99
CA ARG A 377 6.07 -8.96 -3.70
C ARG A 377 5.90 -8.58 -5.16
N ASN A 378 4.93 -9.17 -5.84
CA ASN A 378 4.71 -8.97 -7.28
C ASN A 378 4.36 -7.52 -7.63
N ILE A 379 3.71 -6.80 -6.71
CA ILE A 379 3.38 -5.37 -6.87
C ILE A 379 4.36 -4.45 -6.15
N HIS A 380 5.45 -4.98 -5.60
CA HIS A 380 6.34 -4.20 -4.75
C HIS A 380 7.00 -3.03 -5.50
N PHE A 381 7.33 -3.22 -6.78
CA PHE A 381 7.88 -2.18 -7.66
C PHE A 381 6.97 -0.96 -7.83
N ILE A 382 5.66 -1.12 -7.56
CA ILE A 382 4.69 -0.02 -7.52
C ILE A 382 4.64 0.58 -6.13
N SER A 383 4.58 -0.26 -5.09
CA SER A 383 4.44 0.19 -3.70
C SER A 383 5.67 0.91 -3.15
N SER A 384 6.88 0.52 -3.56
CA SER A 384 8.14 1.13 -3.09
C SER A 384 8.22 2.62 -3.41
N ARG A 385 7.58 3.04 -4.51
CA ARG A 385 7.50 4.45 -4.95
C ARG A 385 6.56 5.31 -4.12
N LEU A 386 5.77 4.72 -3.21
CA LEU A 386 4.83 5.42 -2.33
C LEU A 386 5.39 5.65 -0.92
N GLY A 387 6.57 5.11 -0.59
CA GLY A 387 7.22 5.22 0.71
C GLY A 387 6.90 4.08 1.69
N SER A 388 7.58 4.09 2.84
CA SER A 388 7.67 2.99 3.82
C SER A 388 6.36 2.58 4.52
N ASN A 389 5.29 3.37 4.38
CA ASN A 389 3.95 3.04 4.87
C ASN A 389 2.93 3.27 3.75
N ALA A 390 3.06 2.51 2.66
CA ALA A 390 2.27 2.67 1.43
C ALA A 390 0.81 3.08 1.72
N PHE A 391 0.13 2.36 2.61
CA PHE A 391 -1.13 2.74 3.27
C PHE A 391 -1.55 1.66 4.29
N SER A 392 -2.46 2.00 5.22
CA SER A 392 -2.84 1.11 6.34
C SER A 392 -3.32 -0.29 5.94
N ALA A 393 -4.02 -0.44 4.81
CA ALA A 393 -4.45 -1.75 4.34
C ALA A 393 -3.26 -2.60 3.84
N TYR A 394 -2.24 -1.99 3.23
CA TYR A 394 -1.01 -2.69 2.85
C TYR A 394 -0.28 -3.19 4.09
N THR A 395 -0.07 -2.31 5.09
CA THR A 395 0.58 -2.66 6.35
C THR A 395 -0.16 -3.78 7.08
N PHE A 396 -1.49 -3.72 7.12
CA PHE A 396 -2.32 -4.79 7.70
C PHE A 396 -2.09 -6.13 7.00
N VAL A 397 -2.16 -6.18 5.67
CA VAL A 397 -1.95 -7.42 4.91
C VAL A 397 -0.54 -7.96 5.15
N ASN A 398 0.48 -7.11 5.08
CA ASN A 398 1.88 -7.51 5.23
C ASN A 398 2.14 -8.10 6.61
N LEU A 399 1.90 -7.33 7.67
CA LEU A 399 2.20 -7.73 9.04
C LEU A 399 1.32 -8.92 9.48
N THR A 400 0.02 -8.92 9.16
CA THR A 400 -0.84 -10.05 9.54
C THR A 400 -0.44 -11.35 8.83
N SER A 401 0.01 -11.28 7.57
CA SER A 401 0.49 -12.47 6.86
C SER A 401 1.81 -12.98 7.45
N ILE A 402 2.72 -12.08 7.82
CA ILE A 402 3.96 -12.41 8.54
C ILE A 402 3.65 -13.04 9.90
N ASP A 403 2.73 -12.48 10.68
CA ASP A 403 2.31 -13.00 11.99
C ASP A 403 1.68 -14.39 11.89
N ILE A 404 0.87 -14.64 10.84
CA ILE A 404 0.34 -15.97 10.56
C ILE A 404 1.50 -16.92 10.28
N LEU A 405 2.40 -16.59 9.34
CA LEU A 405 3.52 -17.45 8.97
C LEU A 405 4.50 -17.71 10.11
N ASN A 406 4.71 -16.75 11.02
CA ASN A 406 5.58 -16.91 12.18
C ASN A 406 5.16 -18.08 13.10
N ARG A 407 3.91 -18.57 12.99
CA ARG A 407 3.45 -19.78 13.69
C ARG A 407 3.82 -21.09 12.99
N PHE A 408 4.38 -21.02 11.79
CA PHE A 408 4.64 -22.14 10.87
C PHE A 408 6.09 -22.09 10.33
N PRO A 409 7.09 -22.56 11.10
CA PRO A 409 8.51 -22.43 10.71
C PRO A 409 8.88 -23.08 9.38
N LEU A 410 8.33 -24.26 9.08
CA LEU A 410 8.61 -24.95 7.81
C LEU A 410 8.08 -24.16 6.62
N GLN A 411 6.83 -23.71 6.70
CA GLN A 411 6.18 -22.95 5.65
C GLN A 411 6.80 -21.56 5.47
N SER A 412 7.25 -20.91 6.55
CA SER A 412 8.00 -19.66 6.49
C SER A 412 9.31 -19.83 5.73
N ARG A 413 10.07 -20.88 6.03
CA ARG A 413 11.31 -21.21 5.30
C ARG A 413 11.02 -21.48 3.83
N ASP A 414 9.98 -22.25 3.52
CA ASP A 414 9.64 -22.59 2.14
C ASP A 414 9.17 -21.35 1.36
N PHE A 415 8.44 -20.44 2.00
CA PHE A 415 8.10 -19.13 1.44
C PHE A 415 9.34 -18.29 1.13
N LEU A 416 10.26 -18.14 2.09
CA LEU A 416 11.49 -17.36 1.88
C LEU A 416 12.37 -17.95 0.78
N LYS A 417 12.42 -19.28 0.65
CA LYS A 417 13.08 -19.94 -0.47
C LYS A 417 12.39 -19.64 -1.81
N ALA A 418 11.06 -19.55 -1.83
CA ALA A 418 10.32 -19.22 -3.04
C ALA A 418 10.55 -17.78 -3.52
N ILE A 419 10.89 -16.85 -2.62
CA ILE A 419 11.18 -15.45 -2.95
C ILE A 419 12.66 -15.10 -2.90
N TYR A 420 13.54 -16.10 -2.81
CA TYR A 420 14.98 -15.93 -2.63
C TYR A 420 15.60 -15.08 -3.76
N PRO A 421 16.53 -14.15 -3.44
CA PRO A 421 17.22 -13.32 -4.43
C PRO A 421 17.87 -14.15 -5.55
N ALA A 422 17.67 -13.74 -6.80
CA ALA A 422 18.18 -14.46 -7.97
C ALA A 422 19.72 -14.48 -8.03
N GLN A 423 20.37 -13.44 -7.49
CA GLN A 423 21.83 -13.29 -7.45
C GLN A 423 22.34 -13.13 -6.01
N ALA A 424 21.81 -13.92 -5.08
CA ALA A 424 22.23 -13.83 -3.67
C ALA A 424 23.75 -13.92 -3.50
N GLY A 425 24.31 -13.03 -2.69
CA GLY A 425 25.76 -12.88 -2.51
C GLY A 425 26.40 -11.86 -3.48
N GLN A 426 25.64 -11.28 -4.41
CA GLN A 426 26.07 -10.16 -5.25
C GLN A 426 24.93 -9.13 -5.38
N ILE A 427 25.27 -7.87 -5.64
CA ILE A 427 24.27 -6.84 -5.90
C ILE A 427 23.84 -6.95 -7.37
N PRO A 428 22.55 -7.18 -7.69
CA PRO A 428 22.10 -7.21 -9.06
C PRO A 428 22.29 -5.88 -9.78
N SER A 429 22.65 -5.94 -11.06
CA SER A 429 22.73 -4.74 -11.90
C SER A 429 21.35 -4.15 -12.20
N HIS A 430 20.34 -5.01 -12.38
CA HIS A 430 19.00 -4.59 -12.79
C HIS A 430 18.20 -3.98 -11.62
N PRO A 431 17.65 -2.76 -11.74
CA PRO A 431 16.90 -2.10 -10.66
C PRO A 431 15.69 -2.89 -10.16
N LEU A 432 14.94 -3.56 -11.04
CA LEU A 432 13.83 -4.42 -10.62
C LEU A 432 14.28 -5.55 -9.68
N GLN A 433 15.41 -6.21 -9.95
CA GLN A 433 15.93 -7.26 -9.08
C GLN A 433 16.35 -6.69 -7.72
N ARG A 434 17.02 -5.53 -7.72
CA ARG A 434 17.31 -4.79 -6.48
C ARG A 434 16.05 -4.43 -5.69
N ASN A 435 14.96 -4.07 -6.36
CA ASN A 435 13.67 -3.82 -5.71
C ASN A 435 13.06 -5.11 -5.12
N LEU A 436 13.21 -6.25 -5.77
CA LEU A 436 12.76 -7.54 -5.21
C LEU A 436 13.62 -7.95 -4.01
N ASP A 437 14.93 -7.65 -4.04
CA ASP A 437 15.82 -7.86 -2.89
C ASP A 437 15.44 -6.94 -1.71
N LEU A 438 15.02 -5.70 -1.97
CA LEU A 438 14.46 -4.81 -0.95
C LEU A 438 13.25 -5.45 -0.26
N PHE A 439 12.30 -5.97 -1.04
CA PHE A 439 11.13 -6.67 -0.49
C PHE A 439 11.57 -7.88 0.35
N TYR A 440 12.51 -8.66 -0.16
CA TYR A 440 13.04 -9.84 0.50
C TYR A 440 13.64 -9.50 1.86
N LEU A 441 14.57 -8.55 1.93
CA LEU A 441 15.27 -8.16 3.15
C LEU A 441 14.33 -7.57 4.22
N ASN A 442 13.41 -6.71 3.81
CA ASN A 442 12.37 -6.19 4.71
C ASN A 442 11.47 -7.30 5.26
N THR A 443 11.24 -8.36 4.48
CA THR A 443 10.38 -9.47 4.88
C THR A 443 11.12 -10.45 5.80
N THR A 444 12.39 -10.76 5.51
CA THR A 444 13.18 -11.76 6.25
C THR A 444 13.52 -11.34 7.67
N GLU A 445 13.68 -10.04 7.92
CA GLU A 445 13.89 -9.46 9.26
C GLU A 445 12.89 -10.01 10.29
N HIS A 446 11.64 -10.18 9.88
CA HIS A 446 10.54 -10.61 10.74
C HIS A 446 10.49 -12.11 11.06
N PHE A 447 11.33 -12.93 10.41
CA PHE A 447 11.34 -14.39 10.57
C PHE A 447 12.57 -14.91 11.34
N THR A 448 13.43 -14.02 11.82
CA THR A 448 14.70 -14.36 12.50
C THR A 448 14.50 -15.28 13.71
N LEU A 449 13.45 -15.05 14.50
CA LEU A 449 13.16 -15.80 15.74
C LEU A 449 12.75 -17.26 15.52
N ILE A 450 12.35 -17.65 14.31
CA ILE A 450 11.87 -19.02 14.02
C ILE A 450 12.86 -19.83 13.16
N MET A 451 14.00 -19.24 12.80
CA MET A 451 15.03 -19.90 11.98
C MET A 451 16.10 -20.57 12.83
N SER A 452 16.67 -21.66 12.30
CA SER A 452 17.93 -22.22 12.80
C SER A 452 19.12 -21.35 12.35
N PRO A 453 20.28 -21.40 13.03
CA PRO A 453 21.47 -20.64 12.63
C PRO A 453 21.91 -20.91 11.19
N GLU A 454 21.87 -22.15 10.73
CA GLU A 454 22.25 -22.53 9.36
C GLU A 454 21.28 -21.95 8.32
N THR A 455 20.00 -21.91 8.70
CA THR A 455 18.95 -21.32 7.86
C THR A 455 19.10 -19.79 7.82
N ALA A 456 19.43 -19.16 8.94
CA ALA A 456 19.67 -17.72 9.00
C ALA A 456 20.94 -17.30 8.22
N GLU A 457 22.01 -18.09 8.27
CA GLU A 457 23.22 -17.83 7.48
C GLU A 457 22.93 -17.86 5.97
N SER A 458 22.17 -18.87 5.52
CA SER A 458 21.82 -19.03 4.11
C SER A 458 20.75 -18.04 3.62
N LEU A 459 19.71 -17.78 4.41
CA LEU A 459 18.55 -16.96 3.99
C LEU A 459 18.64 -15.48 4.40
N ILE A 460 19.52 -15.10 5.33
CA ILE A 460 19.63 -13.70 5.77
C ILE A 460 21.02 -13.17 5.50
N TYR A 461 22.06 -13.80 6.07
CA TYR A 461 23.43 -13.28 5.97
C TYR A 461 23.92 -13.23 4.52
N THR A 462 23.79 -14.34 3.78
CA THR A 462 24.24 -14.44 2.39
C THR A 462 23.63 -13.34 1.48
N PRO A 463 22.30 -13.13 1.45
CA PRO A 463 21.70 -12.08 0.62
C PRO A 463 21.92 -10.65 1.15
N ALA A 464 22.06 -10.44 2.45
CA ALA A 464 22.25 -9.10 3.01
C ALA A 464 23.71 -8.59 2.94
N SER A 465 24.68 -9.49 3.09
CA SER A 465 26.11 -9.13 3.19
C SER A 465 26.67 -8.25 2.06
N PRO A 466 26.28 -8.39 0.77
CA PRO A 466 26.81 -7.54 -0.30
C PRO A 466 26.40 -6.07 -0.15
N TYR A 467 25.24 -5.82 0.46
CA TYR A 467 24.69 -4.49 0.66
C TYR A 467 25.31 -3.76 1.85
N LEU A 468 26.03 -4.45 2.74
CA LEU A 468 26.72 -3.84 3.88
C LEU A 468 28.07 -3.19 3.50
N ASN A 469 28.45 -3.22 2.23
CA ASN A 469 29.70 -2.61 1.79
C ASN A 469 29.56 -1.06 1.81
N PRO A 470 30.39 -0.33 2.57
CA PRO A 470 30.35 1.14 2.65
C PRO A 470 30.64 1.85 1.31
N ALA A 471 31.26 1.16 0.34
CA ALA A 471 31.45 1.67 -1.01
C ALA A 471 30.19 1.56 -1.89
N ALA A 472 29.08 1.03 -1.36
CA ALA A 472 27.83 0.92 -2.06
C ALA A 472 27.30 2.31 -2.46
N ASN A 473 26.77 2.39 -3.68
CA ASN A 473 26.21 3.60 -4.27
C ASN A 473 25.11 4.18 -3.36
N VAL A 474 25.10 5.50 -3.16
CA VAL A 474 24.07 6.24 -2.38
C VAL A 474 22.64 5.92 -2.84
N GLN A 475 22.46 5.57 -4.12
CA GLN A 475 21.18 5.13 -4.68
C GLN A 475 20.65 3.82 -4.06
N LEU A 476 21.49 3.05 -3.37
CA LEU A 476 21.12 1.79 -2.70
C LEU A 476 20.73 1.96 -1.24
N LEU A 477 20.59 3.20 -0.74
CA LEU A 477 20.40 3.49 0.68
C LEU A 477 19.25 2.70 1.31
N GLU A 478 18.10 2.58 0.64
CA GLU A 478 16.93 1.86 1.19
C GLU A 478 17.20 0.35 1.35
N ILE A 479 17.96 -0.24 0.42
CA ILE A 479 18.34 -1.67 0.49
C ILE A 479 19.45 -1.89 1.50
N PHE A 480 20.38 -0.94 1.58
CA PHE A 480 21.41 -0.89 2.62
C PHE A 480 20.77 -0.86 4.02
N GLU A 481 19.78 0.00 4.23
CA GLU A 481 19.03 0.07 5.49
C GLU A 481 18.30 -1.25 5.80
N ALA A 482 17.61 -1.83 4.81
CA ALA A 482 16.95 -3.13 4.96
C ALA A 482 17.93 -4.26 5.30
N ALA A 483 19.12 -4.26 4.69
CA ALA A 483 20.18 -5.22 4.98
C ALA A 483 20.71 -5.07 6.41
N HIS A 484 20.92 -3.83 6.88
CA HIS A 484 21.30 -3.55 8.26
C HIS A 484 20.25 -4.07 9.26
N SER A 485 18.97 -3.80 9.01
CA SER A 485 17.89 -4.25 9.89
C SER A 485 17.79 -5.78 9.93
N ALA A 486 17.84 -6.45 8.78
CA ALA A 486 17.79 -7.91 8.71
C ALA A 486 18.96 -8.59 9.43
N ILE A 487 20.18 -8.04 9.30
CA ILE A 487 21.36 -8.57 10.00
C ILE A 487 21.27 -8.30 11.50
N LEU A 488 20.87 -7.11 11.94
CA LEU A 488 20.68 -6.82 13.37
C LEU A 488 19.65 -7.74 14.00
N ALA A 489 18.50 -7.96 13.34
CA ALA A 489 17.48 -8.88 13.81
C ALA A 489 18.00 -10.33 13.88
N MET A 490 18.84 -10.75 12.93
CA MET A 490 19.50 -12.07 12.97
C MET A 490 20.47 -12.18 14.15
N LEU A 491 21.30 -11.16 14.38
CA LEU A 491 22.27 -11.14 15.49
C LEU A 491 21.57 -11.15 16.85
N ALA A 492 20.41 -10.48 16.95
CA ALA A 492 19.58 -10.41 18.14
C ALA A 492 18.79 -11.68 18.44
N ALA A 493 18.66 -12.60 17.47
CA ALA A 493 17.95 -13.85 17.69
C ALA A 493 18.72 -14.76 18.68
N PRO A 494 18.12 -15.20 19.80
CA PRO A 494 18.83 -15.94 20.86
C PRO A 494 19.51 -17.23 20.39
N GLN A 495 18.91 -17.91 19.41
CA GLN A 495 19.45 -19.15 18.84
C GLN A 495 20.68 -18.93 17.94
N SER A 496 20.92 -17.71 17.46
CA SER A 496 21.98 -17.39 16.49
C SER A 496 23.36 -17.23 17.11
N GLY A 497 23.55 -17.42 18.42
CA GLY A 497 24.81 -17.14 19.13
C GLY A 497 26.10 -17.56 18.39
N PRO A 498 26.25 -18.82 17.93
CA PRO A 498 27.43 -19.25 17.18
C PRO A 498 27.63 -18.51 15.84
N LEU A 499 26.53 -18.21 15.13
CA LEU A 499 26.57 -17.42 13.90
C LEU A 499 26.89 -15.96 14.18
N THR A 500 26.33 -15.39 15.25
CA THR A 500 26.63 -14.03 15.72
C THR A 500 28.12 -13.87 15.98
N ALA A 501 28.76 -14.78 16.72
CA ALA A 501 30.20 -14.73 16.97
C ALA A 501 31.03 -14.73 15.67
N LYS A 502 30.59 -15.47 14.65
CA LYS A 502 31.25 -15.53 13.33
C LYS A 502 31.06 -14.26 12.50
N VAL A 503 29.85 -13.69 12.48
CA VAL A 503 29.46 -12.58 11.60
C VAL A 503 29.77 -11.20 12.20
N LEU A 504 29.76 -11.09 13.53
CA LEU A 504 29.89 -9.82 14.24
C LEU A 504 31.14 -9.01 13.85
N PRO A 505 32.35 -9.59 13.72
CA PRO A 505 33.53 -8.80 13.32
C PRO A 505 33.37 -8.10 11.96
N PHE A 506 32.80 -8.79 10.97
CA PHE A 506 32.53 -8.22 9.66
C PHE A 506 31.47 -7.11 9.74
N TYR A 507 30.38 -7.35 10.46
CA TYR A 507 29.30 -6.35 10.61
C TYR A 507 29.78 -5.08 11.30
N VAL A 508 30.59 -5.21 12.35
CA VAL A 508 31.17 -4.09 13.10
C VAL A 508 32.07 -3.26 12.19
N ASP A 509 32.93 -3.92 11.41
CA ASP A 509 33.79 -3.24 10.42
C ASP A 509 32.95 -2.46 9.40
N SER A 510 31.92 -3.08 8.82
CA SER A 510 30.97 -2.42 7.92
C SER A 510 30.24 -1.24 8.57
N LEU A 511 29.77 -1.38 9.81
CA LEU A 511 29.04 -0.34 10.56
C LEU A 511 29.92 0.90 10.77
N PHE A 512 31.16 0.68 11.20
CA PHE A 512 32.13 1.74 11.40
C PHE A 512 32.50 2.41 10.08
N HIS A 513 32.77 1.69 9.01
CA HIS A 513 33.10 2.31 7.72
C HIS A 513 31.91 3.05 7.09
N SER A 514 30.67 2.68 7.40
CA SER A 514 29.46 3.30 6.84
C SER A 514 29.07 4.61 7.54
N PHE A 515 29.54 4.86 8.77
CA PHE A 515 29.37 6.14 9.46
C PHE A 515 30.62 7.01 9.28
N PRO A 516 30.51 8.31 8.92
CA PRO A 516 29.28 9.12 8.84
C PRO A 516 28.66 9.29 7.44
N THR A 517 29.09 8.52 6.43
CA THR A 517 28.74 8.75 5.02
C THR A 517 27.35 8.21 4.65
N ASN A 518 27.09 6.95 4.94
CA ASN A 518 25.86 6.24 4.56
C ASN A 518 24.89 6.09 5.74
N LEU A 519 25.37 6.22 6.98
CA LEU A 519 24.56 6.15 8.19
C LEU A 519 24.43 7.51 8.86
N SER A 520 23.22 7.85 9.28
CA SER A 520 22.99 9.00 10.16
C SER A 520 23.54 8.75 11.56
N PRO A 521 23.85 9.82 12.33
CA PRO A 521 24.25 9.70 13.74
C PRO A 521 23.27 8.88 14.59
N ARG A 522 21.97 9.02 14.31
CA ARG A 522 20.90 8.30 15.01
C ARG A 522 20.90 6.81 14.67
N GLN A 523 21.02 6.47 13.39
CA GLN A 523 21.08 5.07 12.95
C GLN A 523 22.32 4.37 13.49
N PHE A 524 23.49 5.03 13.46
CA PHE A 524 24.71 4.47 14.03
C PHE A 524 24.59 4.23 15.54
N ARG A 525 24.11 5.22 16.30
CA ARG A 525 23.88 5.09 17.75
C ARG A 525 22.94 3.94 18.08
N TYR A 526 21.83 3.82 17.34
CA TYR A 526 20.87 2.75 17.54
C TYR A 526 21.46 1.37 17.21
N ALA A 527 22.13 1.23 16.07
CA ALA A 527 22.76 -0.03 15.67
C ALA A 527 23.83 -0.47 16.67
N PHE A 528 24.70 0.45 17.13
CA PHE A 528 25.72 0.13 18.12
C PHE A 528 25.10 -0.25 19.47
N LYS A 529 24.06 0.47 19.92
CA LYS A 529 23.33 0.11 21.14
C LYS A 529 22.77 -1.32 21.05
N ALA A 530 22.18 -1.69 19.92
CA ALA A 530 21.69 -3.04 19.69
C ALA A 530 22.82 -4.09 19.74
N LEU A 531 24.01 -3.79 19.18
CA LEU A 531 25.17 -4.67 19.32
C LEU A 531 25.61 -4.87 20.77
N MET A 532 25.54 -3.81 21.58
CA MET A 532 25.83 -3.92 23.00
C MET A 532 24.80 -4.79 23.72
N GLU A 533 23.51 -4.65 23.43
CA GLU A 533 22.46 -5.52 23.98
C GLU A 533 22.66 -6.99 23.58
N VAL A 534 23.12 -7.24 22.35
CA VAL A 534 23.42 -8.60 21.87
C VAL A 534 24.65 -9.18 22.55
N THR A 535 25.66 -8.39 22.88
CA THR A 535 26.94 -8.88 23.42
C THR A 535 27.03 -8.84 24.95
N THR A 536 26.02 -8.31 25.64
CA THR A 536 25.98 -8.19 27.10
C THR A 536 24.90 -9.10 27.72
N PRO A 537 25.01 -9.46 29.01
CA PRO A 537 23.97 -10.23 29.70
C PRO A 537 22.60 -9.51 29.65
N PRO A 538 21.49 -10.22 29.38
CA PRO A 538 21.31 -11.67 29.49
C PRO A 538 21.52 -12.46 28.17
N ALA A 539 22.11 -11.87 27.13
CA ALA A 539 22.24 -12.54 25.84
C ALA A 539 23.16 -13.78 25.92
N PRO A 540 22.83 -14.92 25.26
CA PRO A 540 23.60 -16.16 25.36
C PRO A 540 25.08 -16.02 24.95
N ILE A 541 25.38 -15.17 23.96
CA ILE A 541 26.75 -14.95 23.48
C ILE A 541 27.66 -14.32 24.53
N SER A 542 27.10 -13.54 25.47
CA SER A 542 27.88 -12.94 26.56
C SER A 542 28.50 -13.99 27.49
N ALA A 543 27.91 -15.20 27.57
CA ALA A 543 28.44 -16.30 28.35
C ALA A 543 29.54 -17.07 27.61
N THR A 544 29.44 -17.17 26.28
CA THR A 544 30.43 -17.88 25.45
C THR A 544 31.63 -17.01 25.10
N GLU A 545 31.39 -15.72 24.88
CA GLU A 545 32.38 -14.75 24.39
C GLU A 545 32.31 -13.45 25.24
N PRO A 546 32.66 -13.50 26.53
CA PRO A 546 32.45 -12.39 27.47
C PRO A 546 33.25 -11.13 27.15
N GLN A 547 34.33 -11.25 26.37
CA GLN A 547 35.22 -10.14 26.01
C GLN A 547 34.66 -9.28 24.86
N LEU A 548 33.65 -9.75 24.11
CA LEU A 548 33.17 -9.04 22.92
C LEU A 548 32.63 -7.64 23.24
N ALA A 549 31.86 -7.50 24.31
CA ALA A 549 31.29 -6.21 24.70
C ALA A 549 32.39 -5.17 25.01
N GLU A 550 33.44 -5.58 25.70
CA GLU A 550 34.59 -4.72 26.01
C GLU A 550 35.36 -4.36 24.73
N THR A 551 35.67 -5.34 23.87
CA THR A 551 36.34 -5.10 22.58
C THR A 551 35.56 -4.11 21.70
N LEU A 552 34.23 -4.18 21.66
CA LEU A 552 33.41 -3.23 20.91
C LEU A 552 33.54 -1.80 21.45
N LEU A 553 33.55 -1.63 22.78
CA LEU A 553 33.76 -0.34 23.42
C LEU A 553 35.17 0.19 23.19
N GLU A 554 36.19 -0.67 23.23
CA GLU A 554 37.58 -0.29 22.93
C GLU A 554 37.71 0.22 21.50
N LEU A 555 37.10 -0.47 20.53
CA LEU A 555 37.07 -0.03 19.13
C LEU A 555 36.37 1.33 18.99
N LEU A 556 35.21 1.51 19.63
CA LEU A 556 34.46 2.76 19.60
C LEU A 556 35.27 3.91 20.22
N HIS A 557 35.89 3.66 21.37
CA HIS A 557 36.69 4.64 22.10
C HIS A 557 37.97 5.01 21.34
N HIS A 558 38.70 4.02 20.81
CA HIS A 558 39.88 4.26 20.00
C HIS A 558 39.54 5.06 18.74
N ARG A 559 38.41 4.76 18.09
CA ARG A 559 37.94 5.56 16.96
C ARG A 559 37.60 6.99 17.40
N ALA A 560 36.84 7.16 18.48
CA ALA A 560 36.44 8.49 18.96
C ALA A 560 37.63 9.40 19.29
N LEU A 561 38.72 8.86 19.82
CA LEU A 561 39.95 9.62 20.06
C LEU A 561 40.63 10.12 18.79
N ASN A 562 40.46 9.41 17.67
CA ASN A 562 41.11 9.70 16.39
C ASN A 562 40.17 10.31 15.34
N SER A 563 38.88 10.45 15.63
CA SER A 563 37.87 10.97 14.70
C SER A 563 37.95 12.49 14.53
N PRO A 564 37.52 13.01 13.37
CA PRO A 564 37.44 14.45 13.12
C PRO A 564 36.57 15.18 14.15
N THR A 565 37.04 16.34 14.59
CA THR A 565 36.35 17.24 15.52
C THR A 565 35.51 18.30 14.82
N THR A 566 35.54 18.33 13.49
CA THR A 566 34.74 19.23 12.66
C THR A 566 33.26 18.83 12.69
N PRO A 567 32.33 19.79 12.81
CA PRO A 567 30.89 19.50 12.72
C PRO A 567 30.55 18.77 11.43
N LEU A 568 29.76 17.70 11.53
CA LEU A 568 29.25 17.00 10.37
C LEU A 568 28.23 17.89 9.63
N PRO A 569 28.15 17.81 8.29
CA PRO A 569 27.08 18.46 7.56
C PRO A 569 25.72 17.90 8.02
N PRO A 570 24.64 18.69 7.98
CA PRO A 570 23.30 18.18 8.25
C PRO A 570 23.05 16.99 7.33
N SER A 571 22.81 15.81 7.92
CA SER A 571 22.71 14.54 7.19
C SER A 571 21.62 14.63 6.12
N VAL A 572 21.95 14.20 4.88
CA VAL A 572 21.00 14.20 3.75
C VAL A 572 19.84 13.21 3.98
N SER A 573 19.97 12.29 4.96
CA SER A 573 18.98 11.28 5.36
C SER A 573 17.86 11.79 6.29
N VAL A 574 17.67 13.11 6.43
CA VAL A 574 16.53 13.70 7.15
C VAL A 574 15.24 13.51 6.33
N LYS A 575 14.60 12.35 6.44
CA LYS A 575 13.27 12.07 5.86
C LYS A 575 12.13 12.06 6.89
N SER A 576 12.40 12.15 8.20
CA SER A 576 11.36 12.06 9.24
C SER A 576 10.94 13.42 9.82
N GLU A 577 9.64 13.63 10.00
CA GLU A 577 9.07 14.80 10.71
C GLU A 577 9.61 14.95 12.16
N ALA A 578 10.03 13.85 12.78
CA ALA A 578 10.70 13.86 14.09
C ALA A 578 12.08 14.54 14.06
N ASP A 579 12.81 14.46 12.94
CA ASP A 579 14.14 15.06 12.80
C ASP A 579 14.06 16.57 12.47
N ALA A 580 12.90 17.05 11.99
CA ALA A 580 12.64 18.48 11.79
C ALA A 580 12.49 19.25 13.12
N GLN A 581 12.10 18.56 14.21
CA GLN A 581 12.00 19.17 15.55
C GLN A 581 13.37 19.33 16.24
N THR A 582 14.42 18.68 15.74
CA THR A 582 15.80 18.76 16.27
C THR A 582 16.64 19.93 15.73
N GLN A 583 16.07 20.86 14.96
CA GLN A 583 16.79 22.02 14.41
C GLN A 583 17.43 22.96 15.46
N ASN A 584 17.11 22.80 16.74
CA ASN A 584 17.72 23.57 17.84
C ASN A 584 18.95 22.91 18.49
N SER A 585 19.37 21.73 18.03
CA SER A 585 20.57 21.05 18.55
C SER A 585 21.84 21.51 17.82
N PRO A 586 22.99 21.63 18.52
CA PRO A 586 24.25 22.00 17.87
C PRO A 586 24.65 20.94 16.84
N LEU A 587 25.25 21.38 15.72
CA LEU A 587 25.87 20.46 14.77
C LEU A 587 27.01 19.73 15.45
N LEU A 588 26.92 18.41 15.55
CA LEU A 588 27.89 17.57 16.26
C LEU A 588 28.98 17.06 15.32
N SER A 589 30.19 16.91 15.83
CA SER A 589 31.30 16.24 15.15
C SER A 589 31.20 14.72 15.23
N GLU A 590 31.98 14.01 14.41
CA GLU A 590 32.06 12.54 14.48
C GLU A 590 32.48 12.09 15.89
N GLN A 591 33.51 12.73 16.46
CA GLN A 591 33.97 12.44 17.82
C GLN A 591 32.86 12.61 18.87
N ALA A 592 32.08 13.70 18.80
CA ALA A 592 30.98 13.93 19.75
C ALA A 592 29.88 12.87 19.62
N ILE A 593 29.57 12.42 18.41
CA ILE A 593 28.57 11.37 18.18
C ILE A 593 29.05 10.01 18.69
N LEU A 594 30.32 9.67 18.49
CA LEU A 594 30.89 8.42 19.01
C LEU A 594 30.90 8.42 20.55
N LEU A 595 31.18 9.57 21.19
CA LEU A 595 31.01 9.69 22.64
C LEU A 595 29.55 9.47 23.06
N LEU A 596 28.58 10.13 22.40
CA LEU A 596 27.15 9.93 22.70
C LEU A 596 26.74 8.46 22.53
N THR A 597 27.30 7.78 21.53
CA THR A 597 27.09 6.34 21.29
C THR A 597 27.64 5.51 22.45
N LEU A 598 28.82 5.87 22.94
CA LEU A 598 29.45 5.21 24.09
C LEU A 598 28.60 5.41 25.36
N LEU A 599 28.08 6.62 25.58
CA LEU A 599 27.17 6.89 26.70
C LEU A 599 25.90 6.05 26.61
N ASP A 600 25.28 5.93 25.43
CA ASP A 600 24.07 5.12 25.24
C ASP A 600 24.31 3.61 25.47
N ALA A 601 25.56 3.14 25.42
CA ALA A 601 25.93 1.76 25.69
C ALA A 601 26.09 1.45 27.19
N LEU A 602 26.41 2.45 28.03
CA LEU A 602 26.69 2.26 29.46
C LEU A 602 25.59 1.51 30.24
N PRO A 603 24.28 1.74 30.00
CA PRO A 603 23.22 1.05 30.75
C PRO A 603 23.20 -0.46 30.52
N ASN A 604 23.73 -0.93 29.40
CA ASN A 604 23.74 -2.34 29.03
C ASN A 604 24.95 -3.09 29.61
N LEU A 605 25.96 -2.39 30.16
CA LEU A 605 27.19 -3.02 30.60
C LEU A 605 27.04 -3.82 31.89
N PRO A 606 27.80 -4.92 32.06
CA PRO A 606 28.04 -5.54 33.36
C PRO A 606 28.65 -4.55 34.36
N LEU A 607 28.37 -4.73 35.65
CA LEU A 607 28.80 -3.80 36.71
C LEU A 607 30.31 -3.52 36.73
N GLY A 608 31.14 -4.56 36.50
CA GLY A 608 32.59 -4.43 36.45
C GLY A 608 33.05 -3.48 35.34
N LEU A 609 32.57 -3.73 34.11
CA LEU A 609 32.88 -2.88 32.96
C LEU A 609 32.31 -1.47 33.12
N LEU A 610 31.11 -1.31 33.67
CA LEU A 610 30.54 0.01 33.92
C LEU A 610 31.46 0.86 34.82
N GLN A 611 32.02 0.26 35.88
CA GLN A 611 32.92 0.95 36.80
C GLN A 611 34.21 1.43 36.11
N GLU A 612 34.71 0.67 35.13
CA GLU A 612 35.92 1.00 34.37
C GLU A 612 35.65 2.03 33.27
N TRP A 613 34.51 1.92 32.60
CA TRP A 613 34.15 2.74 31.45
C TRP A 613 33.59 4.12 31.81
N LEU A 614 33.07 4.33 33.03
CA LEU A 614 32.64 5.65 33.51
C LEU A 614 33.77 6.71 33.47
N PRO A 615 34.97 6.47 34.07
CA PRO A 615 36.12 7.36 33.93
C PRO A 615 36.59 7.58 32.48
N LEU A 616 36.60 6.53 31.65
CA LEU A 616 37.02 6.62 30.25
C LEU A 616 36.09 7.51 29.43
N SER A 617 34.78 7.36 29.63
CA SER A 617 33.74 8.20 29.02
C SER A 617 33.93 9.68 29.40
N ALA A 618 34.21 9.96 30.68
CA ALA A 618 34.46 11.31 31.15
C ALA A 618 35.77 11.90 30.60
N ASN A 619 36.82 11.10 30.46
CA ASN A 619 38.06 11.54 29.81
C ASN A 619 37.83 11.89 28.34
N LEU A 620 37.05 11.07 27.61
CA LEU A 620 36.70 11.34 26.21
C LEU A 620 35.82 12.59 26.07
N LEU A 621 34.88 12.83 26.99
CA LEU A 621 34.10 14.08 27.06
C LEU A 621 35.02 15.31 27.15
N ASN A 622 36.06 15.24 27.97
CA ASN A 622 37.03 16.32 28.14
C ASN A 622 37.96 16.50 26.93
N ALA A 623 38.08 15.50 26.07
CA ALA A 623 38.87 15.57 24.84
C ALA A 623 38.17 16.34 23.71
N ILE A 624 36.84 16.58 23.80
CA ILE A 624 36.09 17.33 22.79
C ILE A 624 36.48 18.82 22.86
N PRO A 625 37.08 19.41 21.80
CA PRO A 625 37.56 20.78 21.85
C PRO A 625 36.44 21.83 21.87
N ASP A 626 35.35 21.59 21.13
CA ASP A 626 34.22 22.52 21.04
C ASP A 626 33.37 22.53 22.32
N ALA A 627 33.20 23.71 22.92
CA ALA A 627 32.50 23.87 24.18
C ALA A 627 30.98 23.58 24.09
N ALA A 628 30.33 23.91 22.97
CA ALA A 628 28.90 23.69 22.79
C ALA A 628 28.59 22.21 22.59
N MET A 629 29.39 21.49 21.80
CA MET A 629 29.29 20.04 21.65
C MET A 629 29.58 19.31 22.97
N ARG A 630 30.58 19.78 23.73
CA ARG A 630 30.91 19.23 25.04
C ARG A 630 29.77 19.40 26.03
N GLU A 631 29.18 20.58 26.13
CA GLU A 631 28.03 20.82 27.00
C GLU A 631 26.81 19.98 26.60
N HIS A 632 26.59 19.76 25.29
CA HIS A 632 25.55 18.84 24.83
C HIS A 632 25.80 17.39 25.28
N CYS A 633 27.04 16.89 25.12
CA CYS A 633 27.40 15.54 25.57
C CYS A 633 27.35 15.39 27.10
N LYS A 634 27.76 16.43 27.83
CA LYS A 634 27.69 16.51 29.29
C LYS A 634 26.24 16.46 29.77
N LYS A 635 25.32 17.14 29.08
CA LYS A 635 23.89 17.06 29.36
C LYS A 635 23.37 15.63 29.18
N ARG A 636 23.70 14.94 28.09
CA ARG A 636 23.31 13.53 27.90
C ARG A 636 23.91 12.62 28.96
N PHE A 637 25.17 12.84 29.35
CA PHE A 637 25.83 12.11 30.44
C PHE A 637 25.02 12.25 31.73
N TRP A 638 24.66 13.49 32.08
CA TRP A 638 23.85 13.77 33.26
C TRP A 638 22.46 13.13 33.18
N GLU A 639 21.77 13.30 32.05
CA GLU A 639 20.45 12.68 31.80
C GLU A 639 20.49 11.17 32.01
N LEU A 640 21.53 10.48 31.52
CA LEU A 640 21.69 9.04 31.69
C LEU A 640 21.85 8.60 33.16
N LEU A 641 22.45 9.45 34.01
CA LEU A 641 22.56 9.18 35.44
C LEU A 641 21.24 9.44 36.20
N GLU A 642 20.38 10.32 35.69
CA GLU A 642 19.14 10.77 36.34
C GLU A 642 17.88 10.06 35.82
N SER A 643 17.81 9.70 34.53
CA SER A 643 16.59 9.35 33.80
C SER A 643 15.98 7.99 34.15
N GLY A 644 16.62 7.21 35.02
CA GLY A 644 16.20 5.85 35.33
C GLY A 644 16.49 4.82 34.23
N GLU A 645 17.33 5.17 33.24
CA GLU A 645 17.84 4.21 32.24
C GLU A 645 18.74 3.13 32.86
N MET A 646 19.31 3.41 34.04
CA MET A 646 20.10 2.47 34.83
C MET A 646 19.19 1.68 35.78
N ASP A 647 19.41 0.37 35.90
CA ASP A 647 18.77 -0.41 36.97
C ASP A 647 19.34 -0.03 38.36
N ILE A 648 18.79 -0.63 39.42
CA ILE A 648 19.13 -0.31 40.81
C ILE A 648 20.62 -0.52 41.08
N GLU A 649 21.20 -1.64 40.61
CA GLU A 649 22.58 -2.00 40.88
C GLU A 649 23.55 -1.08 40.12
N ARG A 650 23.31 -0.84 38.83
CA ARG A 650 24.10 0.08 38.01
C ARG A 650 23.99 1.52 38.50
N SER A 651 22.80 1.95 38.92
CA SER A 651 22.59 3.26 39.54
C SER A 651 23.44 3.42 40.81
N SER A 652 23.56 2.38 41.63
CA SER A 652 24.40 2.44 42.83
C SER A 652 25.89 2.66 42.51
N VAL A 653 26.40 2.00 41.45
CA VAL A 653 27.78 2.18 40.96
C VAL A 653 27.98 3.59 40.42
N CYS A 654 27.04 4.08 39.61
CA CYS A 654 27.02 5.42 39.05
C CYS A 654 27.03 6.51 40.14
N VAL A 655 26.16 6.39 41.16
CA VAL A 655 26.08 7.33 42.29
C VAL A 655 27.37 7.30 43.12
N ALA A 656 27.90 6.10 43.42
CA ALA A 656 29.15 5.97 44.15
C ALA A 656 30.32 6.63 43.40
N TRP A 657 30.40 6.42 42.08
CA TRP A 657 31.41 7.04 41.25
C TRP A 657 31.25 8.57 41.19
N TRP A 658 30.02 9.05 40.97
CA TRP A 658 29.71 10.47 40.88
C TRP A 658 30.01 11.22 42.19
N GLY A 659 29.61 10.66 43.34
CA GLY A 659 29.69 11.34 44.64
C GLY A 659 31.01 11.15 45.39
N SER A 660 31.62 9.96 45.32
CA SER A 660 32.76 9.60 46.19
C SER A 660 34.07 9.30 45.46
N ARG A 661 34.04 9.13 44.13
CA ARG A 661 35.22 8.74 43.34
C ARG A 661 35.63 9.79 42.30
N GLY A 662 35.23 11.04 42.49
CA GLY A 662 35.67 12.16 41.64
C GLY A 662 34.90 12.30 40.31
N GLY A 663 33.84 11.52 40.08
CA GLY A 663 33.11 11.51 38.81
C GLY A 663 32.46 12.85 38.48
N ARG A 664 31.90 13.53 39.51
CA ARG A 664 31.33 14.87 39.37
C ARG A 664 32.37 15.86 38.85
N GLU A 665 33.56 15.84 39.41
CA GLU A 665 34.65 16.75 39.05
C GLU A 665 35.12 16.49 37.62
N MET A 666 35.27 15.21 37.26
CA MET A 666 35.68 14.79 35.92
C MET A 666 34.70 15.23 34.83
N VAL A 667 33.39 15.23 35.09
CA VAL A 667 32.36 15.56 34.08
C VAL A 667 32.02 17.06 34.07
N LEU A 668 32.01 17.73 35.23
CA LEU A 668 31.59 19.12 35.31
C LEU A 668 32.71 20.12 35.02
N PHE A 669 33.92 19.84 35.50
CA PHE A 669 35.05 20.79 35.51
C PHE A 669 36.22 20.33 34.63
N GLY A 670 36.31 19.03 34.31
CA GLY A 670 37.32 18.48 33.41
C GLY A 670 38.75 18.57 33.96
N ARG A 671 39.76 18.49 33.07
CA ARG A 671 41.20 18.59 33.45
C ARG A 671 41.70 20.03 33.68
N GLY A 672 40.80 21.01 33.70
CA GLY A 672 41.14 22.43 33.72
C GLY A 672 40.55 23.17 34.91
N ASP A 673 40.94 22.76 36.13
CA ASP A 673 41.10 23.63 37.29
C ASP A 673 41.71 22.79 38.43
N GLU A 674 43.05 22.71 38.47
CA GLU A 674 43.77 22.37 39.69
C GLU A 674 43.62 23.52 40.71
N GLY A 675 42.40 23.71 41.21
CA GLY A 675 42.14 24.43 42.44
C GLY A 675 42.14 23.44 43.62
N PRO A 676 42.68 23.81 44.79
CA PRO A 676 42.72 22.89 45.93
C PRO A 676 41.30 22.71 46.49
N PHE A 677 40.63 21.61 46.13
CA PHE A 677 39.33 21.28 46.69
C PHE A 677 39.50 20.36 47.90
N MET A 678 39.32 20.95 49.08
CA MET A 678 39.33 20.29 50.38
C MET A 678 38.17 19.29 50.47
N SER A 679 38.51 18.00 50.54
CA SER A 679 37.60 16.93 50.97
C SER A 679 37.05 17.26 52.37
N GLY A 680 35.73 17.10 52.54
CA GLY A 680 34.99 17.40 53.76
C GLY A 680 35.53 16.64 54.96
N GLY A 681 36.33 17.33 55.77
CA GLY A 681 36.62 16.97 57.15
C GLY A 681 35.48 17.41 58.06
N LEU A 682 34.88 16.45 58.76
CA LEU A 682 33.87 16.64 59.81
C LEU A 682 34.27 17.74 60.79
N GLY A 683 33.49 18.83 60.83
CA GLY A 683 33.57 19.84 61.87
C GLY A 683 33.14 19.25 63.21
N VAL A 684 34.12 18.93 64.05
CA VAL A 684 33.92 18.61 65.46
C VAL A 684 33.31 19.84 66.15
N ARG A 685 32.13 19.66 66.72
CA ARG A 685 31.46 20.65 67.57
C ARG A 685 32.27 20.84 68.85
N GLU A 686 32.72 22.07 69.10
CA GLU A 686 33.38 22.49 70.34
C GLU A 686 32.55 22.14 71.58
N SER A 687 33.19 21.49 72.56
CA SER A 687 32.71 21.44 73.95
C SER A 687 33.56 22.40 74.77
N ARG A 688 32.96 23.52 75.19
CA ARG A 688 33.49 24.35 76.27
C ARG A 688 33.21 23.68 77.61
N LEU A 689 34.27 23.23 78.27
CA LEU A 689 34.60 23.64 79.63
C LEU A 689 36.00 24.24 79.61
#